data_AF-A0A3M1B5F0-F1
#
_entry.id   AF-A0A3M1B5F0-F1
#
_cell.length_a   1.000
_cell.length_b   1.000
_cell.length_c   1.000
_cell.angle_alpha   90.00
_cell.angle_beta   90.00
_cell.angle_gamma   90.00
#
_symmetry.space_group_name_H-M   'P 1'
#
loop_
_entity.id
_entity.type
_entity.pdbx_description
1 polymer ?
#
loop_
_entity_poly.entity_id
_entity_poly.type
_entity_poly.pdbx_seq_one_letter_code
_entity_poly.pdbx_strand_id
1 'polypeptide(L)'
;MRQIILYALFFIGICISGCGKEYAGFSTITASLQASEDFPGIIVSITGLTGGTGPNGNFQVGDFITVHFTLKKKDGSNMSLDEATTAEIWVAGPTTNYQRVIPSNTPEQIGMGLQIPSLNNVKEEAVRNPDGSYSYTFLTPIPAVYGAPFNDTKKFTEGEMTGQPLQDGTYTVCLVVTKNYLVEQTTVGGEIIKETFVDAGNASKDFLLGNATTLEPREIVKIENCNVCHGAQQVHGQKYRDTRLCATCHTAGSEDSLSTDTNDPTPYTIEFKVLIHRLMNGSHLPSANGITTNPDGTRNYSSSPLSQQYFTLIRGEGIQISEYSKARFPVFPNAVSPMPRDVGYSSLTPAQQAQEDAVRTGITDCDKCHGDPDGDGPLTAPAQGNRAYTNPSRRACGSCHDDVNWNYKYVSNELTMEPQPDDTNCARCHTESGRSFSIRDAHLHPLKNSNINAGLNIHITNLNDSGGNGKVDIGERISITFDLKDDAGKNVDPATLDQIELIINGPTTNKNLILWTQIPKDKLGPVSDTYTINVPTKIYYELLGTSTTTTGDTWTTNTVPHWKGPSGLADTTTLYVRTGTSGGSSTLSTSSQPGQNYVDVADTTGFQRGDFVVIDDGTGSEEYMYIGFVDTTKNRIWFTYRIQTGATSYNYFKPALTQSHSKDATIKEVQLSAKIEGTDYTVDPTTGVVTELTEFGNGNKILITYTINFQFPSKYPLPINSTGDLDETWGNWFGKSIVDGTYTLGIYGWKSIYLTPNGQIASSGTGDNSTYVFSSLPAIKDFLVGSASTIQPNTIISPTKCLDCHSEMLGHNNTARGVETCLLCHGTAGSEDRPHYVSGDSNNLTTGMTIEFRYLLHVIHRGKFLPKASTFKLVGESNIVRDWSGVVFPARPGKTRHCDRCHISTDTWKEPAKRNHPTEQTLPIRKWRIICTSCHDLDSTLSHIDLNTYKAEEGCGVCHGEGRIRDIQVVHNPH
;
A
#
# COMPACT_ATOMS: atom_id res chain seq x y z
N MET A 1 11.95 20.62 -38.98
CA MET A 1 12.91 21.74 -38.79
C MET A 1 12.14 23.05 -38.92
N ARG A 2 12.32 23.97 -37.95
CA ARG A 2 11.57 25.22 -37.71
C ARG A 2 10.21 25.08 -36.98
N GLN A 3 10.26 24.79 -35.69
CA GLN A 3 9.47 25.46 -34.61
C GLN A 3 9.88 24.97 -33.19
N ILE A 4 11.17 24.67 -32.98
CA ILE A 4 11.75 24.18 -31.71
C ILE A 4 12.56 25.31 -31.00
N ILE A 5 12.36 26.57 -31.37
CA ILE A 5 13.11 27.71 -30.80
C ILE A 5 12.10 28.70 -30.23
N LEU A 6 11.60 28.43 -29.03
CA LEU A 6 11.08 29.46 -28.11
C LEU A 6 10.96 29.00 -26.63
N TYR A 7 11.18 27.72 -26.32
CA TYR A 7 11.08 27.20 -24.93
C TYR A 7 12.43 27.00 -24.20
N ALA A 8 13.56 27.39 -24.79
CA ALA A 8 14.89 27.04 -24.29
C ALA A 8 15.65 28.15 -23.53
N LEU A 9 14.99 29.23 -23.10
CA LEU A 9 15.66 30.36 -22.40
C LEU A 9 15.24 30.59 -20.94
N PHE A 10 14.52 29.65 -20.32
CA PHE A 10 14.10 29.76 -18.91
C PHE A 10 14.75 28.76 -17.94
N PHE A 11 15.69 27.93 -18.39
CA PHE A 11 16.24 26.80 -17.60
C PHE A 11 17.75 26.81 -17.34
N ILE A 12 18.42 27.95 -17.44
CA ILE A 12 19.83 28.09 -17.05
C ILE A 12 19.92 29.15 -15.95
N GLY A 13 19.92 28.72 -14.68
CA GLY A 13 20.25 29.58 -13.55
C GLY A 13 19.42 29.43 -12.27
N ILE A 14 19.05 28.21 -11.83
CA ILE A 14 18.58 27.98 -10.45
C ILE A 14 19.14 26.63 -9.94
N CYS A 15 20.45 26.58 -9.77
CA CYS A 15 21.12 25.68 -8.86
C CYS A 15 22.13 26.55 -8.11
N ILE A 16 22.09 26.50 -6.78
CA ILE A 16 22.87 27.29 -5.81
C ILE A 16 22.22 28.65 -5.48
N SER A 17 22.02 28.89 -4.18
CA SER A 17 21.48 30.11 -3.51
C SER A 17 19.98 30.42 -3.66
N GLY A 18 19.20 29.88 -2.73
CA GLY A 18 17.82 30.30 -2.43
C GLY A 18 17.48 30.15 -0.95
N CYS A 19 18.46 30.31 -0.07
CA CYS A 19 18.23 30.64 1.34
C CYS A 19 18.05 32.16 1.40
N GLY A 20 16.98 32.63 2.01
CA GLY A 20 16.72 34.06 2.23
C GLY A 20 16.16 34.84 1.03
N LYS A 21 14.84 34.86 0.88
CA LYS A 21 14.15 36.07 0.41
C LYS A 21 12.97 36.33 1.33
N GLU A 22 13.10 37.38 2.12
CA GLU A 22 12.01 38.00 2.87
C GLU A 22 10.90 38.38 1.89
N TYR A 23 9.72 37.80 2.10
CA TYR A 23 8.49 38.25 1.44
C TYR A 23 8.03 39.51 2.17
N ALA A 24 8.29 40.67 1.59
CA ALA A 24 7.82 41.95 2.07
C ALA A 24 6.33 42.11 1.73
N GLY A 25 5.47 41.80 2.72
CA GLY A 25 4.03 41.96 2.61
C GLY A 25 3.27 41.24 3.72
N PHE A 26 3.65 41.44 4.99
CA PHE A 26 2.97 40.77 6.11
C PHE A 26 2.27 41.78 7.02
N SER A 27 0.93 41.70 7.01
CA SER A 27 0.10 42.12 8.12
C SER A 27 0.44 41.28 9.37
N THR A 28 0.80 41.99 10.45
CA THR A 28 1.01 41.52 11.85
C THR A 28 1.14 40.01 12.08
N ILE A 29 2.36 39.48 11.89
CA ILE A 29 2.80 38.20 12.46
C ILE A 29 3.17 38.45 13.93
N THR A 30 2.46 37.83 14.88
CA THR A 30 2.60 38.14 16.33
C THR A 30 3.11 36.99 17.21
N ALA A 31 3.25 35.76 16.69
CA ALA A 31 3.75 34.63 17.48
C ALA A 31 4.84 33.88 16.71
N SER A 32 6.00 33.72 17.36
CA SER A 32 7.09 32.86 16.92
C SER A 32 7.14 31.67 17.88
N LEU A 33 6.93 30.48 17.35
CA LEU A 33 6.95 29.22 18.08
C LEU A 33 8.28 28.51 17.84
N GLN A 34 8.77 27.74 18.81
CA GLN A 34 9.88 26.82 18.55
C GLN A 34 9.36 25.60 17.76
N ALA A 35 10.24 24.90 17.02
CA ALA A 35 9.85 23.68 16.28
C ALA A 35 9.25 22.55 17.15
N SER A 36 9.46 22.60 18.46
CA SER A 36 8.84 21.68 19.43
C SER A 36 7.44 22.10 19.89
N GLU A 37 6.98 23.28 19.51
CA GLU A 37 5.72 23.87 19.93
C GLU A 37 4.72 23.88 18.77
N ASP A 38 3.45 23.64 19.09
CA ASP A 38 2.36 23.76 18.13
C ASP A 38 1.50 24.98 18.44
N PHE A 39 0.96 25.60 17.40
CA PHE A 39 -0.09 26.58 17.61
C PHE A 39 -1.31 25.87 18.22
N PRO A 40 -1.93 26.40 19.29
CA PRO A 40 -2.97 25.72 20.06
C PRO A 40 -4.29 25.52 19.30
N GLY A 41 -4.33 25.71 17.98
CA GLY A 41 -5.50 25.51 17.15
C GLY A 41 -6.50 26.69 17.20
N ILE A 42 -7.28 26.90 16.14
CA ILE A 42 -8.41 27.85 16.12
C ILE A 42 -9.74 27.08 16.14
N ILE A 43 -10.66 27.50 17.01
CA ILE A 43 -12.08 27.10 17.02
C ILE A 43 -12.91 28.35 16.77
N VAL A 44 -13.69 28.33 15.69
CA VAL A 44 -14.72 29.32 15.39
C VAL A 44 -16.09 28.67 15.53
N SER A 45 -17.06 29.40 16.07
CA SER A 45 -18.43 28.89 16.23
C SER A 45 -19.44 29.98 15.93
N ILE A 46 -20.36 29.72 14.99
CA ILE A 46 -21.47 30.62 14.69
C ILE A 46 -22.59 30.35 15.70
N THR A 47 -22.82 31.27 16.62
CA THR A 47 -23.78 31.12 17.72
C THR A 47 -25.20 31.46 17.28
N GLY A 48 -25.39 32.37 16.33
CA GLY A 48 -26.71 32.80 15.90
C GLY A 48 -26.71 33.61 14.60
N LEU A 49 -27.89 33.75 14.01
CA LEU A 49 -28.15 34.59 12.85
C LEU A 49 -29.35 35.49 13.17
N THR A 50 -29.30 36.76 12.78
CA THR A 50 -30.38 37.75 12.93
C THR A 50 -30.55 38.58 11.66
N GLY A 51 -31.69 39.27 11.54
CA GLY A 51 -32.00 40.14 10.40
C GLY A 51 -33.09 39.64 9.44
N GLY A 52 -33.64 38.44 9.68
CA GLY A 52 -34.76 37.90 8.89
C GLY A 52 -36.07 38.62 9.19
N THR A 53 -36.79 39.05 8.14
CA THR A 53 -38.08 39.78 8.24
C THR A 53 -39.30 38.92 7.91
N GLY A 54 -39.08 37.68 7.48
CA GLY A 54 -40.12 36.75 7.05
C GLY A 54 -40.85 36.01 8.18
N PRO A 55 -41.81 35.13 7.82
CA PRO A 55 -42.54 34.30 8.77
C PRO A 55 -41.57 33.48 9.64
N ASN A 56 -41.85 33.40 10.95
CA ASN A 56 -41.02 32.68 11.93
C ASN A 56 -39.55 33.13 12.01
N GLY A 57 -39.23 34.35 11.53
CA GLY A 57 -37.87 34.89 11.51
C GLY A 57 -37.03 34.40 10.32
N ASN A 58 -37.66 33.77 9.33
CA ASN A 58 -37.00 33.40 8.08
C ASN A 58 -36.44 34.63 7.37
N PHE A 59 -35.35 34.44 6.65
CA PHE A 59 -34.81 35.48 5.79
C PHE A 59 -35.62 35.61 4.50
N GLN A 60 -35.68 36.83 3.98
CA GLN A 60 -36.32 37.17 2.70
C GLN A 60 -35.31 37.85 1.77
N VAL A 61 -35.61 37.86 0.48
CA VAL A 61 -34.89 38.70 -0.49
C VAL A 61 -34.92 40.16 -0.02
N GLY A 62 -33.77 40.81 0.03
CA GLY A 62 -33.61 42.17 0.55
C GLY A 62 -33.20 42.26 2.02
N ASP A 63 -33.27 41.17 2.79
CA ASP A 63 -32.80 41.16 4.19
C ASP A 63 -31.28 41.20 4.28
N PHE A 64 -30.77 41.81 5.36
CA PHE A 64 -29.36 41.79 5.70
C PHE A 64 -29.10 40.72 6.76
N ILE A 65 -28.17 39.80 6.47
CA ILE A 65 -27.80 38.74 7.42
C ILE A 65 -26.78 39.31 8.41
N THR A 66 -27.10 39.22 9.70
CA THR A 66 -26.15 39.45 10.79
C THR A 66 -25.76 38.13 11.42
N VAL A 67 -24.47 37.86 11.48
CA VAL A 67 -23.85 36.62 11.95
C VAL A 67 -23.19 36.86 13.30
N HIS A 68 -23.63 36.12 14.31
CA HIS A 68 -23.02 36.13 15.64
C HIS A 68 -22.09 34.94 15.79
N PHE A 69 -20.85 35.18 16.26
CA PHE A 69 -19.85 34.11 16.38
C PHE A 69 -18.88 34.34 17.55
N THR A 70 -18.18 33.27 17.94
CA THR A 70 -17.14 33.28 18.97
C THR A 70 -15.84 32.68 18.44
N LEU A 71 -14.71 33.14 18.97
CA LEU A 71 -13.37 32.63 18.65
C LEU A 71 -12.65 32.13 19.90
N LYS A 72 -12.15 30.90 19.84
CA LYS A 72 -11.37 30.25 20.89
C LYS A 72 -10.17 29.53 20.29
N LYS A 73 -9.18 29.22 21.13
CA LYS A 73 -8.11 28.28 20.82
C LYS A 73 -8.54 26.87 21.27
N LYS A 74 -7.93 25.79 20.74
CA LYS A 74 -8.33 24.42 21.13
C LYS A 74 -8.00 24.09 22.59
N ASP A 75 -7.06 24.82 23.21
CA ASP A 75 -6.79 24.75 24.65
C ASP A 75 -7.91 25.37 25.52
N GLY A 76 -8.96 25.93 24.89
CA GLY A 76 -10.12 26.52 25.54
C GLY A 76 -9.98 28.01 25.85
N SER A 77 -8.80 28.60 25.67
CA SER A 77 -8.57 30.04 25.84
C SER A 77 -9.27 30.86 24.75
N ASN A 78 -9.58 32.12 25.06
CA ASN A 78 -10.20 33.03 24.08
C ASN A 78 -9.17 33.49 23.04
N MET A 79 -9.63 33.71 21.80
CA MET A 79 -8.83 34.33 20.74
C MET A 79 -9.47 35.66 20.33
N SER A 80 -8.69 36.74 20.26
CA SER A 80 -9.16 38.00 19.68
C SER A 80 -9.20 37.92 18.16
N LEU A 81 -10.16 38.57 17.51
CA LEU A 81 -10.20 38.68 16.04
C LEU A 81 -8.98 39.45 15.50
N ASP A 82 -8.40 40.37 16.29
CA ASP A 82 -7.15 41.06 15.95
C ASP A 82 -5.96 40.10 15.84
N GLU A 83 -6.01 38.96 16.53
CA GLU A 83 -4.98 37.93 16.38
C GLU A 83 -5.05 37.25 15.01
N ALA A 84 -6.24 37.16 14.39
CA ALA A 84 -6.42 36.48 13.10
C ALA A 84 -5.64 37.18 11.97
N THR A 85 -5.16 36.40 11.01
CA THR A 85 -4.56 36.92 9.78
C THR A 85 -5.64 37.33 8.78
N THR A 86 -6.56 36.42 8.45
CA THR A 86 -7.75 36.72 7.64
C THR A 86 -9.01 36.16 8.28
N ALA A 87 -10.16 36.77 8.00
CA ALA A 87 -11.47 36.23 8.33
C ALA A 87 -12.43 36.48 7.15
N GLU A 88 -12.97 35.40 6.59
CA GLU A 88 -13.66 35.38 5.30
C GLU A 88 -15.06 34.75 5.46
N ILE A 89 -16.10 35.35 4.87
CA ILE A 89 -17.49 34.86 5.00
C ILE A 89 -18.30 34.96 3.71
N TRP A 90 -19.20 34.00 3.48
CA TRP A 90 -20.07 33.92 2.30
C TRP A 90 -21.35 33.13 2.57
N VAL A 91 -22.30 33.20 1.63
CA VAL A 91 -23.58 32.47 1.66
C VAL A 91 -23.80 31.69 0.37
N ALA A 92 -24.24 30.44 0.51
CA ALA A 92 -24.62 29.56 -0.58
C ALA A 92 -25.91 28.80 -0.28
N GLY A 93 -26.63 28.38 -1.32
CA GLY A 93 -27.83 27.57 -1.20
C GLY A 93 -28.62 27.51 -2.51
N PRO A 94 -29.73 26.77 -2.54
CA PRO A 94 -30.26 25.94 -1.45
C PRO A 94 -29.42 24.68 -1.23
N THR A 95 -29.52 24.05 -0.06
CA THR A 95 -28.81 22.80 0.29
C THR A 95 -29.14 21.61 -0.63
N THR A 96 -30.27 21.65 -1.33
CA THR A 96 -30.65 20.64 -2.32
C THR A 96 -29.72 20.64 -3.54
N ASN A 97 -29.20 21.81 -3.92
CA ASN A 97 -28.23 22.02 -4.99
C ASN A 97 -27.53 23.37 -4.78
N TYR A 98 -26.41 23.40 -4.03
CA TYR A 98 -25.75 24.65 -3.65
C TYR A 98 -25.44 25.52 -4.86
N GLN A 99 -25.77 26.80 -4.75
CA GLN A 99 -25.42 27.88 -5.67
C GLN A 99 -24.80 29.03 -4.89
N ARG A 100 -24.07 29.92 -5.57
CA ARG A 100 -23.54 31.14 -4.95
C ARG A 100 -24.66 32.17 -4.76
N VAL A 101 -24.74 32.76 -3.56
CA VAL A 101 -25.79 33.73 -3.20
C VAL A 101 -25.20 35.08 -2.85
N ILE A 102 -24.40 35.18 -1.79
CA ILE A 102 -23.71 36.42 -1.42
C ILE A 102 -22.19 36.19 -1.40
N PRO A 103 -21.50 36.40 -2.54
CA PRO A 103 -20.05 36.61 -2.57
C PRO A 103 -19.67 38.09 -2.36
N SER A 104 -18.39 38.43 -2.19
CA SER A 104 -17.99 39.82 -1.86
C SER A 104 -18.26 40.83 -2.99
N ASN A 105 -18.11 42.11 -2.62
CA ASN A 105 -18.50 43.28 -3.40
C ASN A 105 -17.39 43.82 -4.33
N THR A 106 -16.21 43.19 -4.38
CA THR A 106 -15.06 43.69 -5.15
C THR A 106 -14.34 42.57 -5.90
N PRO A 107 -14.21 42.61 -7.23
CA PRO A 107 -13.29 41.75 -7.95
C PRO A 107 -11.84 42.12 -7.58
N GLU A 108 -11.11 41.23 -6.92
CA GLU A 108 -9.66 41.38 -6.79
C GLU A 108 -9.03 40.85 -8.07
N GLN A 109 -8.65 41.76 -8.98
CA GLN A 109 -7.84 41.42 -10.14
C GLN A 109 -6.39 41.25 -9.69
N ILE A 110 -5.90 40.02 -9.68
CA ILE A 110 -4.46 39.81 -9.81
C ILE A 110 -4.07 39.98 -11.27
N GLY A 111 -2.84 40.45 -11.53
CA GLY A 111 -2.32 40.53 -12.90
C GLY A 111 -2.49 39.20 -13.64
N MET A 112 -2.69 39.27 -14.96
CA MET A 112 -3.01 38.16 -15.90
C MET A 112 -4.49 37.88 -16.19
N GLY A 113 -5.43 38.71 -15.70
CA GLY A 113 -6.85 38.62 -16.09
C GLY A 113 -7.63 37.48 -15.41
N LEU A 114 -7.09 36.93 -14.32
CA LEU A 114 -7.72 35.91 -13.50
C LEU A 114 -8.50 36.56 -12.36
N GLN A 115 -9.74 36.12 -12.15
CA GLN A 115 -10.61 36.63 -11.11
C GLN A 115 -10.49 35.74 -9.87
N ILE A 116 -9.78 36.19 -8.83
CA ILE A 116 -9.87 35.51 -7.54
C ILE A 116 -11.18 35.94 -6.88
N PRO A 117 -11.94 34.99 -6.31
CA PRO A 117 -13.05 35.33 -5.45
C PRO A 117 -12.57 36.09 -4.22
N SER A 118 -12.73 37.40 -4.20
CA SER A 118 -12.67 38.13 -2.93
C SER A 118 -13.89 37.68 -2.12
N LEU A 119 -13.67 37.22 -0.89
CA LEU A 119 -14.71 36.90 0.08
C LEU A 119 -14.89 38.11 1.02
N ASN A 120 -16.00 38.19 1.73
CA ASN A 120 -16.25 39.37 2.57
C ASN A 120 -15.28 39.39 3.77
N ASN A 121 -14.66 40.55 4.01
CA ASN A 121 -13.66 40.73 5.04
C ASN A 121 -14.30 40.95 6.42
N VAL A 122 -14.45 39.87 7.18
CA VAL A 122 -15.03 39.90 8.53
C VAL A 122 -14.11 40.60 9.51
N LYS A 123 -12.79 40.52 9.29
CA LYS A 123 -11.79 41.02 10.24
C LYS A 123 -11.90 42.53 10.41
N GLU A 124 -12.18 43.26 9.33
CA GLU A 124 -12.27 44.72 9.33
C GLU A 124 -13.66 45.25 9.75
N GLU A 125 -14.71 44.46 9.50
CA GLU A 125 -16.11 44.93 9.60
C GLU A 125 -16.88 44.35 10.81
N ALA A 126 -16.36 43.33 11.49
CA ALA A 126 -17.04 42.72 12.63
C ALA A 126 -16.95 43.60 13.88
N VAL A 127 -18.06 43.67 14.62
CA VAL A 127 -18.16 44.39 15.89
C VAL A 127 -18.01 43.41 17.05
N ARG A 128 -17.10 43.71 17.98
CA ARG A 128 -16.95 42.94 19.23
C ARG A 128 -18.03 43.33 20.23
N ASN A 129 -18.79 42.34 20.71
CA ASN A 129 -19.86 42.50 21.69
C ASN A 129 -19.32 42.54 23.14
N PRO A 130 -20.08 43.07 24.12
CA PRO A 130 -19.65 43.13 25.52
C PRO A 130 -19.35 41.78 26.17
N ASP A 131 -20.03 40.71 25.72
CA ASP A 131 -19.83 39.34 26.20
C ASP A 131 -18.60 38.64 25.59
N GLY A 132 -17.88 39.33 24.69
CA GLY A 132 -16.70 38.81 24.00
C GLY A 132 -16.99 38.04 22.71
N SER A 133 -18.26 37.89 22.31
CA SER A 133 -18.64 37.42 20.98
C SER A 133 -18.46 38.53 19.92
N TYR A 134 -18.63 38.19 18.65
CA TYR A 134 -18.55 39.12 17.53
C TYR A 134 -19.84 39.08 16.72
N SER A 135 -20.21 40.21 16.13
CA SER A 135 -21.32 40.35 15.19
C SER A 135 -20.81 40.90 13.87
N TYR A 136 -21.11 40.24 12.76
CA TYR A 136 -20.81 40.73 11.41
C TYR A 136 -22.09 40.81 10.61
N THR A 137 -22.39 41.97 10.04
CA THR A 137 -23.54 42.16 9.13
C THR A 137 -23.01 42.23 7.69
N PHE A 138 -23.55 41.41 6.80
CA PHE A 138 -23.19 41.51 5.38
C PHE A 138 -23.51 42.90 4.86
N LEU A 139 -22.61 43.48 4.04
CA LEU A 139 -22.82 44.79 3.43
C LEU A 139 -23.81 44.73 2.26
N THR A 140 -24.12 43.53 1.77
CA THR A 140 -25.02 43.28 0.64
C THR A 140 -26.23 42.49 1.16
N PRO A 141 -27.46 42.95 0.89
CA PRO A 141 -28.66 42.21 1.26
C PRO A 141 -28.77 40.93 0.42
N ILE A 142 -29.62 40.00 0.85
CA ILE A 142 -29.91 38.79 0.07
C ILE A 142 -30.45 39.20 -1.31
N PRO A 143 -29.79 38.80 -2.41
CA PRO A 143 -30.18 39.20 -3.75
C PRO A 143 -31.51 38.54 -4.15
N ALA A 144 -32.11 39.02 -5.25
CA ALA A 144 -33.34 38.43 -5.79
C ALA A 144 -33.09 37.19 -6.66
N VAL A 145 -31.86 37.00 -7.15
CA VAL A 145 -31.48 35.90 -8.05
C VAL A 145 -30.15 35.26 -7.63
N TYR A 146 -29.89 34.03 -8.06
CA TYR A 146 -28.60 33.37 -7.85
C TYR A 146 -27.48 34.03 -8.64
N GLY A 147 -26.29 34.07 -8.04
CA GLY A 147 -25.06 34.54 -8.69
C GLY A 147 -24.38 33.47 -9.52
N ALA A 148 -23.54 33.91 -10.46
CA ALA A 148 -22.73 33.02 -11.30
C ALA A 148 -21.79 32.13 -10.46
N PRO A 149 -21.55 30.87 -10.87
CA PRO A 149 -20.55 30.00 -10.25
C PRO A 149 -19.12 30.54 -10.44
N PHE A 150 -18.13 29.82 -9.92
CA PHE A 150 -16.72 30.19 -10.12
C PHE A 150 -16.23 29.82 -11.51
N ASN A 151 -15.54 30.76 -12.17
CA ASN A 151 -14.98 30.58 -13.52
C ASN A 151 -16.05 30.15 -14.53
N ASP A 152 -17.21 30.81 -14.47
CA ASP A 152 -18.42 30.49 -15.21
C ASP A 152 -18.26 30.67 -16.73
N THR A 153 -18.14 29.56 -17.46
CA THR A 153 -18.14 29.54 -18.93
C THR A 153 -19.45 28.95 -19.47
N LYS A 154 -19.64 28.97 -20.79
CA LYS A 154 -20.86 28.42 -21.41
C LYS A 154 -20.88 26.89 -21.47
N LYS A 155 -19.83 26.19 -21.04
CA LYS A 155 -19.70 24.73 -21.21
C LYS A 155 -20.45 23.95 -20.12
N PHE A 156 -20.49 24.45 -18.88
CA PHE A 156 -20.94 23.68 -17.72
C PHE A 156 -22.21 24.24 -17.08
N THR A 157 -23.27 24.42 -17.87
CA THR A 157 -24.53 25.05 -17.42
C THR A 157 -25.53 24.11 -16.77
N GLU A 158 -25.28 22.80 -16.77
CA GLU A 158 -26.23 21.83 -16.23
C GLU A 158 -26.41 22.05 -14.72
N GLY A 159 -27.65 22.18 -14.24
CA GLY A 159 -27.97 22.41 -12.82
C GLY A 159 -27.43 23.72 -12.23
N GLU A 160 -26.86 24.60 -13.05
CA GLU A 160 -26.56 25.98 -12.71
C GLU A 160 -27.89 26.77 -12.66
N MET A 161 -28.03 27.64 -11.66
CA MET A 161 -29.27 28.43 -11.47
C MET A 161 -29.05 29.93 -11.62
N THR A 162 -27.91 30.37 -12.18
CA THR A 162 -27.55 31.78 -12.35
C THR A 162 -28.68 32.60 -12.96
N GLY A 163 -28.99 33.73 -12.32
CA GLY A 163 -30.06 34.63 -12.77
C GLY A 163 -31.49 34.15 -12.50
N GLN A 164 -31.69 32.92 -12.01
CA GLN A 164 -33.01 32.45 -11.58
C GLN A 164 -33.35 32.99 -10.18
N PRO A 165 -34.64 33.20 -9.86
CA PRO A 165 -35.06 33.61 -8.51
C PRO A 165 -34.62 32.63 -7.42
N LEU A 166 -34.26 33.15 -6.24
CA LEU A 166 -34.00 32.28 -5.09
C LEU A 166 -35.27 31.49 -4.73
N GLN A 167 -35.07 30.25 -4.31
CA GLN A 167 -36.15 29.34 -3.95
C GLN A 167 -36.33 29.30 -2.44
N ASP A 168 -37.56 29.08 -1.99
CA ASP A 168 -37.82 28.78 -0.57
C ASP A 168 -37.05 27.53 -0.18
N GLY A 169 -36.26 27.60 0.90
CA GLY A 169 -35.45 26.45 1.30
C GLY A 169 -34.42 26.74 2.37
N THR A 170 -33.51 25.79 2.56
CA THR A 170 -32.39 25.91 3.49
C THR A 170 -31.15 26.44 2.77
N TYR A 171 -30.51 27.44 3.37
CA TYR A 171 -29.28 28.09 2.91
C TYR A 171 -28.22 28.01 3.99
N THR A 172 -26.96 28.16 3.61
CA THR A 172 -25.82 28.00 4.52
C THR A 172 -24.94 29.23 4.48
N VAL A 173 -24.62 29.78 5.65
CA VAL A 173 -23.54 30.75 5.82
C VAL A 173 -22.27 30.04 6.29
N CYS A 174 -21.13 30.40 5.72
CA CYS A 174 -19.83 29.81 6.01
C CYS A 174 -18.84 30.88 6.44
N LEU A 175 -18.06 30.61 7.50
CA LEU A 175 -17.06 31.50 8.08
C LEU A 175 -15.73 30.74 8.24
N VAL A 176 -14.65 31.37 7.79
CA VAL A 176 -13.28 30.89 7.96
C VAL A 176 -12.45 31.97 8.64
N VAL A 177 -11.68 31.57 9.65
CA VAL A 177 -10.71 32.44 10.32
C VAL A 177 -9.36 31.77 10.29
N THR A 178 -8.34 32.48 9.83
CA THR A 178 -6.98 31.96 9.67
C THR A 178 -6.00 32.67 10.60
N LYS A 179 -4.91 32.00 10.96
CA LYS A 179 -3.76 32.58 11.64
C LYS A 179 -2.48 32.10 10.98
N ASN A 180 -1.71 33.04 10.45
CA ASN A 180 -0.32 32.80 10.10
C ASN A 180 0.53 32.91 11.36
N TYR A 181 1.40 31.93 11.58
CA TYR A 181 2.38 31.90 12.66
C TYR A 181 3.74 31.47 12.14
N LEU A 182 4.82 31.88 12.82
CA LEU A 182 6.17 31.47 12.48
C LEU A 182 6.61 30.32 13.37
N VAL A 183 7.30 29.36 12.79
CA VAL A 183 8.08 28.37 13.53
C VAL A 183 9.56 28.63 13.29
N GLU A 184 10.31 28.74 14.37
CA GLU A 184 11.76 28.92 14.39
C GLU A 184 12.46 27.56 14.49
N GLN A 185 13.40 27.36 13.58
CA GLN A 185 14.33 26.24 13.61
C GLN A 185 15.76 26.75 13.61
N THR A 186 16.53 26.42 14.65
CA THR A 186 17.96 26.76 14.74
C THR A 186 18.78 25.80 13.87
N THR A 187 19.66 26.25 12.99
CA THR A 187 20.58 25.43 12.19
C THR A 187 21.75 24.90 13.02
N VAL A 188 22.49 23.93 12.48
CA VAL A 188 23.74 23.44 13.10
C VAL A 188 24.77 24.56 13.24
N GLY A 189 24.71 25.60 12.40
CA GLY A 189 25.54 26.80 12.48
C GLY A 189 25.02 27.88 13.44
N GLY A 190 23.92 27.65 14.15
CA GLY A 190 23.29 28.62 15.06
C GLY A 190 22.41 29.66 14.38
N GLU A 191 22.17 29.56 13.07
CA GLU A 191 21.26 30.45 12.33
C GLU A 191 19.80 30.10 12.64
N ILE A 192 18.93 31.08 12.82
CA ILE A 192 17.49 30.84 13.02
C ILE A 192 16.78 30.96 11.68
N ILE A 193 16.24 29.84 11.19
CA ILE A 193 15.33 29.81 10.03
C ILE A 193 13.91 29.99 10.56
N LYS A 194 13.13 30.86 9.93
CA LYS A 194 11.71 31.05 10.24
C LYS A 194 10.86 30.60 9.07
N GLU A 195 9.98 29.64 9.30
CA GLU A 195 8.99 29.20 8.31
C GLU A 195 7.59 29.64 8.73
N THR A 196 6.76 30.02 7.76
CA THR A 196 5.38 30.46 8.00
C THR A 196 4.42 29.29 7.84
N PHE A 197 3.58 29.07 8.84
CA PHE A 197 2.52 28.07 8.88
C PHE A 197 1.16 28.76 9.01
N VAL A 198 0.10 28.05 8.61
CA VAL A 198 -1.27 28.58 8.62
C VAL A 198 -2.16 27.65 9.42
N ASP A 199 -2.72 28.15 10.51
CA ASP A 199 -3.83 27.48 11.18
C ASP A 199 -5.17 28.11 10.78
N ALA A 200 -6.25 27.32 10.84
CA ALA A 200 -7.57 27.76 10.43
C ALA A 200 -8.69 27.11 11.26
N GLY A 201 -9.66 27.93 11.63
CA GLY A 201 -10.96 27.52 12.15
C GLY A 201 -12.03 27.70 11.07
N ASN A 202 -12.94 26.74 10.95
CA ASN A 202 -14.06 26.77 10.01
C ASN A 202 -15.38 26.62 10.78
N ALA A 203 -16.42 27.33 10.37
CA ALA A 203 -17.78 27.15 10.88
C ALA A 203 -18.79 27.37 9.75
N SER A 204 -19.92 26.65 9.83
CA SER A 204 -21.08 26.90 8.98
C SER A 204 -22.36 26.86 9.81
N LYS A 205 -23.41 27.52 9.32
CA LYS A 205 -24.74 27.48 9.92
C LYS A 205 -25.82 27.56 8.85
N ASP A 206 -26.81 26.68 8.98
CA ASP A 206 -27.95 26.63 8.08
C ASP A 206 -29.07 27.58 8.56
N PHE A 207 -29.82 28.17 7.64
CA PHE A 207 -30.96 29.06 7.89
C PHE A 207 -32.04 28.91 6.81
N LEU A 208 -33.25 29.38 7.12
CA LEU A 208 -34.39 29.31 6.21
C LEU A 208 -34.56 30.60 5.41
N LEU A 209 -34.78 30.46 4.12
CA LEU A 209 -35.17 31.53 3.20
C LEU A 209 -36.62 31.33 2.75
N GLY A 210 -37.36 32.43 2.59
CA GLY A 210 -38.72 32.40 2.05
C GLY A 210 -39.72 31.83 3.04
N ASN A 211 -40.64 30.97 2.58
CA ASN A 211 -41.68 30.34 3.41
C ASN A 211 -41.32 28.93 3.89
N ALA A 212 -40.07 28.49 3.71
CA ALA A 212 -39.62 27.19 4.18
C ALA A 212 -39.81 27.06 5.70
N THR A 213 -40.22 25.90 6.19
CA THR A 213 -40.54 25.69 7.62
C THR A 213 -39.56 24.77 8.33
N THR A 214 -38.72 24.05 7.58
CA THR A 214 -37.84 23.00 8.10
C THR A 214 -36.45 23.14 7.51
N LEU A 215 -35.42 23.05 8.37
CA LEU A 215 -34.04 22.99 7.92
C LEU A 215 -33.73 21.60 7.34
N GLU A 216 -33.23 21.58 6.12
CA GLU A 216 -32.80 20.37 5.42
C GLU A 216 -31.29 20.47 5.12
N PRO A 217 -30.41 20.00 6.03
CA PRO A 217 -28.96 20.06 5.81
C PRO A 217 -28.55 19.17 4.63
N ARG A 218 -27.41 19.51 4.00
CA ARG A 218 -26.76 18.66 2.99
C ARG A 218 -25.53 17.93 3.56
N GLU A 219 -25.69 16.67 3.94
CA GLU A 219 -24.61 15.86 4.51
C GLU A 219 -24.48 14.50 3.79
N ILE A 220 -23.91 14.54 2.58
CA ILE A 220 -23.66 13.34 1.76
C ILE A 220 -22.34 12.66 2.15
N VAL A 221 -21.38 13.43 2.65
CA VAL A 221 -20.10 12.96 3.17
C VAL A 221 -19.73 13.73 4.43
N LYS A 222 -18.99 13.07 5.31
CA LYS A 222 -18.47 13.61 6.57
C LYS A 222 -16.98 13.88 6.46
N ILE A 223 -16.49 14.94 7.11
CA ILE A 223 -15.05 15.25 7.11
C ILE A 223 -14.27 14.16 7.86
N GLU A 224 -14.89 13.54 8.85
CA GLU A 224 -14.36 12.43 9.63
C GLU A 224 -13.96 11.27 8.72
N ASN A 225 -14.82 10.93 7.73
CA ASN A 225 -14.56 9.85 6.76
C ASN A 225 -13.33 10.17 5.88
N CYS A 226 -13.11 11.43 5.53
CA CYS A 226 -11.90 11.85 4.81
C CYS A 226 -10.66 11.77 5.72
N ASN A 227 -10.80 12.19 6.98
CA ASN A 227 -9.70 12.31 7.94
C ASN A 227 -9.21 10.96 8.46
N VAL A 228 -9.93 9.86 8.23
CA VAL A 228 -9.42 8.50 8.46
C VAL A 228 -8.09 8.32 7.73
N CYS A 229 -8.04 8.67 6.43
CA CYS A 229 -6.80 8.61 5.64
C CYS A 229 -5.96 9.88 5.77
N HIS A 230 -6.62 11.05 5.79
CA HIS A 230 -5.94 12.33 5.68
C HIS A 230 -5.46 12.93 7.01
N GLY A 231 -5.91 12.44 8.17
CA GLY A 231 -5.62 13.04 9.47
C GLY A 231 -6.37 14.35 9.68
N ALA A 232 -5.97 15.41 8.97
CA ALA A 232 -6.67 16.68 8.90
C ALA A 232 -6.60 17.25 7.47
N GLN A 233 -7.73 17.31 6.77
CA GLN A 233 -7.78 17.96 5.46
C GLN A 233 -7.43 19.45 5.57
N GLN A 234 -6.58 19.89 4.64
CA GLN A 234 -6.04 21.23 4.59
C GLN A 234 -5.85 21.63 3.11
N VAL A 235 -6.82 22.33 2.55
CA VAL A 235 -6.82 22.74 1.12
C VAL A 235 -6.80 24.26 0.97
N HIS A 236 -6.45 24.74 -0.23
CA HIS A 236 -6.25 26.17 -0.55
C HIS A 236 -5.37 26.93 0.47
N GLY A 237 -4.12 26.49 0.64
CA GLY A 237 -3.21 27.12 1.62
C GLY A 237 -3.56 26.80 3.07
N GLN A 238 -4.15 25.62 3.32
CA GLN A 238 -4.52 25.08 4.64
C GLN A 238 -5.73 25.75 5.30
N LYS A 239 -6.43 26.64 4.58
CA LYS A 239 -7.58 27.43 5.08
C LYS A 239 -8.86 26.61 5.25
N TYR A 240 -9.19 25.78 4.27
CA TYR A 240 -10.44 25.02 4.28
C TYR A 240 -10.20 23.58 4.71
N ARG A 241 -11.03 23.12 5.66
CA ARG A 241 -10.85 21.88 6.41
C ARG A 241 -12.14 21.08 6.60
N ASP A 242 -13.28 21.57 6.10
CA ASP A 242 -14.60 20.97 6.28
C ASP A 242 -15.31 20.80 4.91
N THR A 243 -15.85 19.61 4.65
CA THR A 243 -16.54 19.27 3.41
C THR A 243 -17.79 20.12 3.17
N ARG A 244 -18.46 20.59 4.23
CA ARG A 244 -19.62 21.49 4.12
C ARG A 244 -19.23 22.80 3.46
N LEU A 245 -18.07 23.36 3.82
CA LEU A 245 -17.57 24.59 3.20
C LEU A 245 -17.16 24.34 1.75
N CYS A 246 -16.46 23.24 1.47
CA CYS A 246 -16.06 22.89 0.10
C CYS A 246 -17.26 22.89 -0.86
N ALA A 247 -18.36 22.24 -0.47
CA ALA A 247 -19.57 22.12 -1.28
C ALA A 247 -20.27 23.46 -1.59
N THR A 248 -19.99 24.52 -0.82
CA THR A 248 -20.58 25.86 -1.03
C THR A 248 -19.83 26.71 -2.04
N CYS A 249 -18.60 26.33 -2.41
CA CYS A 249 -17.83 26.95 -3.49
C CYS A 249 -17.74 26.03 -4.72
N HIS A 250 -17.57 24.73 -4.50
CA HIS A 250 -17.54 23.71 -5.54
C HIS A 250 -18.96 23.31 -5.97
N THR A 251 -19.72 24.30 -6.46
CA THR A 251 -21.12 24.17 -6.83
C THR A 251 -21.31 23.64 -8.26
N ALA A 252 -22.55 23.35 -8.64
CA ALA A 252 -22.90 23.12 -10.04
C ALA A 252 -22.44 24.30 -10.90
N GLY A 253 -21.85 23.99 -12.06
CA GLY A 253 -21.29 24.97 -13.01
C GLY A 253 -19.98 25.62 -12.59
N SER A 254 -19.42 25.32 -11.42
CA SER A 254 -18.08 25.82 -11.07
C SER A 254 -17.01 25.12 -11.90
N GLU A 255 -16.03 25.87 -12.39
CA GLU A 255 -14.96 25.39 -13.28
C GLU A 255 -13.56 25.72 -12.74
N ASP A 256 -12.55 25.05 -13.30
CA ASP A 256 -11.15 25.34 -13.00
C ASP A 256 -10.79 26.78 -13.37
N SER A 257 -9.85 27.40 -12.65
CA SER A 257 -9.47 28.81 -12.87
C SER A 257 -8.87 29.12 -14.23
N LEU A 258 -8.37 28.10 -14.94
CA LEU A 258 -7.89 28.27 -16.31
C LEU A 258 -8.93 27.87 -17.36
N SER A 259 -10.15 27.52 -16.95
CA SER A 259 -11.19 27.13 -17.90
C SER A 259 -11.67 28.31 -18.74
N THR A 260 -11.78 28.12 -20.06
CA THR A 260 -12.20 29.16 -21.01
C THR A 260 -13.22 28.65 -22.02
N ASP A 261 -14.03 29.54 -22.61
CA ASP A 261 -14.95 29.20 -23.71
C ASP A 261 -14.21 28.70 -24.98
N THR A 262 -12.93 29.05 -25.16
CA THR A 262 -12.13 28.72 -26.35
C THR A 262 -10.68 28.40 -25.98
N ASN A 263 -10.08 27.39 -26.62
CA ASN A 263 -8.72 26.91 -26.36
C ASN A 263 -8.47 26.54 -24.89
N ASP A 264 -9.45 25.84 -24.32
CA ASP A 264 -9.53 25.52 -22.92
C ASP A 264 -8.39 24.60 -22.45
N PRO A 265 -7.45 25.12 -21.62
CA PRO A 265 -6.37 24.31 -21.07
C PRO A 265 -6.86 23.33 -19.98
N THR A 266 -8.03 23.56 -19.39
CA THR A 266 -8.59 22.77 -18.29
C THR A 266 -10.12 22.62 -18.44
N PRO A 267 -10.59 21.71 -19.32
CA PRO A 267 -12.01 21.48 -19.60
C PRO A 267 -12.72 20.66 -18.54
N TYR A 268 -12.64 21.11 -17.29
CA TYR A 268 -13.18 20.40 -16.15
C TYR A 268 -14.00 21.32 -15.26
N THR A 269 -15.22 20.86 -14.96
CA THR A 269 -15.94 21.35 -13.80
C THR A 269 -15.24 20.92 -12.51
N ILE A 270 -15.21 21.82 -11.54
CA ILE A 270 -14.76 21.56 -10.17
C ILE A 270 -15.95 21.37 -9.23
N GLU A 271 -17.15 21.06 -9.72
CA GLU A 271 -18.29 20.67 -8.88
C GLU A 271 -17.87 19.55 -7.92
N PHE A 272 -18.20 19.65 -6.64
CA PHE A 272 -17.59 18.86 -5.57
C PHE A 272 -17.64 17.35 -5.84
N LYS A 273 -18.79 16.83 -6.29
CA LYS A 273 -18.96 15.40 -6.59
C LYS A 273 -18.11 14.94 -7.78
N VAL A 274 -17.90 15.80 -8.78
CA VAL A 274 -17.09 15.48 -9.96
C VAL A 274 -15.62 15.54 -9.62
N LEU A 275 -15.20 16.63 -8.94
CA LEU A 275 -13.81 16.86 -8.56
C LEU A 275 -13.29 15.72 -7.68
N ILE A 276 -13.99 15.40 -6.60
CA ILE A 276 -13.51 14.41 -5.63
C ILE A 276 -13.42 13.02 -6.27
N HIS A 277 -14.44 12.57 -6.99
CA HIS A 277 -14.40 11.27 -7.67
C HIS A 277 -13.27 11.18 -8.70
N ARG A 278 -13.08 12.22 -9.54
CA ARG A 278 -11.98 12.24 -10.52
C ARG A 278 -10.61 12.19 -9.86
N LEU A 279 -10.40 13.01 -8.83
CA LEU A 279 -9.14 13.05 -8.07
C LEU A 279 -8.82 11.70 -7.41
N MET A 280 -9.84 11.01 -6.90
CA MET A 280 -9.64 9.72 -6.25
C MET A 280 -9.41 8.61 -7.29
N ASN A 281 -10.18 8.57 -8.38
CA ASN A 281 -10.04 7.53 -9.41
C ASN A 281 -8.76 7.70 -10.26
N GLY A 282 -8.30 8.94 -10.46
CA GLY A 282 -6.94 9.28 -10.91
C GLY A 282 -6.46 8.46 -12.11
N SER A 283 -5.45 7.61 -11.89
CA SER A 283 -4.85 6.77 -12.95
C SER A 283 -5.73 5.65 -13.49
N HIS A 284 -6.88 5.42 -12.87
CA HIS A 284 -7.84 4.41 -13.27
C HIS A 284 -8.99 5.00 -14.09
N LEU A 285 -8.95 6.31 -14.38
CA LEU A 285 -9.93 6.91 -15.27
C LEU A 285 -9.75 6.37 -16.70
N PRO A 286 -10.82 5.93 -17.37
CA PRO A 286 -10.77 5.50 -18.76
C PRO A 286 -10.09 6.50 -19.68
N SER A 287 -10.44 7.78 -19.56
CA SER A 287 -9.83 8.82 -20.40
C SER A 287 -8.32 8.98 -20.16
N ALA A 288 -7.85 8.80 -18.92
CA ALA A 288 -6.42 8.81 -18.59
C ALA A 288 -5.65 7.65 -19.20
N ASN A 289 -6.35 6.57 -19.57
CA ASN A 289 -5.81 5.38 -20.23
C ASN A 289 -6.09 5.35 -21.74
N GLY A 290 -6.67 6.40 -22.32
CA GLY A 290 -6.98 6.47 -23.75
C GLY A 290 -8.20 5.63 -24.16
N ILE A 291 -9.11 5.37 -23.21
CA ILE A 291 -10.37 4.64 -23.44
C ILE A 291 -11.52 5.64 -23.58
N THR A 292 -12.35 5.44 -24.59
CA THR A 292 -13.65 6.12 -24.77
C THR A 292 -14.66 5.19 -25.45
N THR A 293 -15.78 5.71 -25.93
CA THR A 293 -16.88 4.96 -26.55
C THR A 293 -17.05 5.35 -28.03
N ASN A 294 -17.15 4.36 -28.92
CA ASN A 294 -17.49 4.54 -30.33
C ASN A 294 -18.99 4.85 -30.52
N PRO A 295 -19.41 5.44 -31.66
CA PRO A 295 -20.83 5.68 -31.94
C PRO A 295 -21.73 4.45 -31.92
N ASP A 296 -21.20 3.25 -32.19
CA ASP A 296 -21.92 1.98 -32.10
C ASP A 296 -22.03 1.42 -30.67
N GLY A 297 -21.40 2.09 -29.70
CA GLY A 297 -21.36 1.76 -28.28
C GLY A 297 -20.25 0.83 -27.85
N THR A 298 -19.39 0.39 -28.77
CA THR A 298 -18.20 -0.41 -28.43
C THR A 298 -17.09 0.43 -27.82
N ARG A 299 -16.18 -0.22 -27.08
CA ARG A 299 -14.95 0.41 -26.54
C ARG A 299 -14.04 0.93 -27.64
N ASN A 300 -13.51 2.14 -27.47
CA ASN A 300 -12.46 2.72 -28.29
C ASN A 300 -11.16 2.83 -27.49
N TYR A 301 -10.15 2.05 -27.87
CA TYR A 301 -8.82 2.03 -27.25
C TYR A 301 -7.77 2.89 -27.97
N SER A 302 -8.17 3.51 -29.09
CA SER A 302 -7.27 4.30 -29.95
C SER A 302 -7.30 5.80 -29.63
N SER A 303 -8.07 6.21 -28.62
CA SER A 303 -8.11 7.60 -28.20
C SER A 303 -6.77 8.01 -27.60
N SER A 304 -6.37 9.26 -27.84
CA SER A 304 -5.22 9.81 -27.14
C SER A 304 -5.54 9.88 -25.65
N PRO A 305 -4.70 9.32 -24.76
CA PRO A 305 -4.88 9.50 -23.33
C PRO A 305 -5.00 10.98 -23.01
N LEU A 306 -6.02 11.34 -22.22
CA LEU A 306 -6.10 12.66 -21.60
C LEU A 306 -4.99 12.70 -20.54
N SER A 307 -3.78 12.99 -21.00
CA SER A 307 -2.53 12.90 -20.24
C SER A 307 -2.41 13.92 -19.09
N GLN A 308 -3.50 14.64 -18.79
CA GLN A 308 -3.47 15.93 -18.12
C GLN A 308 -4.79 16.17 -17.37
N GLN A 309 -5.01 15.48 -16.25
CA GLN A 309 -5.93 15.99 -15.23
C GLN A 309 -5.22 17.11 -14.47
N TYR A 310 -5.10 18.24 -15.14
CA TYR A 310 -4.60 19.46 -14.57
C TYR A 310 -5.74 20.16 -13.85
N PHE A 311 -5.63 20.22 -12.53
CA PHE A 311 -6.37 21.17 -11.73
C PHE A 311 -5.42 22.27 -11.32
N THR A 312 -5.85 23.50 -11.51
CA THR A 312 -5.09 24.67 -11.12
C THR A 312 -5.30 24.93 -9.64
N LEU A 313 -4.20 24.93 -8.88
CA LEU A 313 -4.17 25.40 -7.52
C LEU A 313 -3.54 26.79 -7.50
N ILE A 314 -4.32 27.80 -7.12
CA ILE A 314 -3.80 29.14 -6.87
C ILE A 314 -3.16 29.13 -5.46
N ARG A 315 -1.86 29.46 -5.37
CA ARG A 315 -1.17 29.67 -4.08
C ARG A 315 -0.41 31.01 -4.13
N GLY A 316 -0.80 31.94 -3.26
CA GLY A 316 -0.20 33.29 -3.28
C GLY A 316 -0.44 33.97 -4.63
N GLU A 317 0.57 34.63 -5.18
CA GLU A 317 0.51 35.32 -6.49
C GLU A 317 0.75 34.39 -7.70
N GLY A 318 0.87 33.05 -7.50
CA GLY A 318 1.24 32.11 -8.56
C GLY A 318 0.19 31.02 -8.87
N ILE A 319 0.11 30.65 -10.15
CA ILE A 319 -0.63 29.49 -10.66
C ILE A 319 0.25 28.24 -10.51
N GLN A 320 -0.19 27.25 -9.75
CA GLN A 320 0.38 25.90 -9.81
C GLN A 320 -0.57 24.95 -10.54
N ILE A 321 -0.07 24.35 -11.62
CA ILE A 321 -0.78 23.27 -12.30
C ILE A 321 -0.46 21.97 -11.57
N SER A 322 -1.48 21.32 -11.03
CA SER A 322 -1.35 20.03 -10.34
C SER A 322 -1.93 18.92 -11.19
N GLU A 323 -1.12 17.90 -11.46
CA GLU A 323 -1.46 16.74 -12.29
C GLU A 323 -1.87 15.56 -11.41
N TYR A 324 -3.08 15.02 -11.62
CA TYR A 324 -3.66 13.96 -10.78
C TYR A 324 -3.97 12.65 -11.52
N SER A 325 -3.72 12.54 -12.83
CA SER A 325 -3.91 11.29 -13.59
C SER A 325 -2.95 10.17 -13.18
N LYS A 326 -1.98 10.45 -12.30
CA LYS A 326 -1.11 9.43 -11.68
C LYS A 326 -1.49 9.11 -10.22
N ALA A 327 -2.48 9.79 -9.66
CA ALA A 327 -2.95 9.50 -8.31
C ALA A 327 -3.61 8.11 -8.27
N ARG A 328 -3.37 7.38 -7.19
CA ARG A 328 -3.93 6.06 -6.93
C ARG A 328 -4.58 6.05 -5.56
N PHE A 329 -5.75 5.42 -5.47
CA PHE A 329 -6.45 5.25 -4.21
C PHE A 329 -5.89 4.04 -3.46
N PRO A 330 -5.50 4.19 -2.18
CA PRO A 330 -4.74 3.16 -1.47
C PRO A 330 -5.60 2.02 -0.89
N VAL A 331 -6.84 1.83 -1.37
CA VAL A 331 -7.81 0.93 -0.75
C VAL A 331 -7.84 -0.41 -1.46
N PHE A 332 -7.70 -1.49 -0.69
CA PHE A 332 -7.71 -2.86 -1.16
C PHE A 332 -9.15 -3.45 -1.21
N PRO A 333 -9.44 -4.44 -2.05
CA PRO A 333 -8.54 -5.11 -2.97
C PRO A 333 -8.34 -4.33 -4.27
N ASN A 334 -9.17 -3.33 -4.57
CA ASN A 334 -9.14 -2.57 -5.84
C ASN A 334 -7.75 -2.06 -6.19
N ALA A 335 -6.95 -1.60 -5.22
CA ALA A 335 -5.59 -1.11 -5.47
C ALA A 335 -4.65 -2.12 -6.17
N VAL A 336 -4.91 -3.43 -6.07
CA VAL A 336 -4.07 -4.50 -6.65
C VAL A 336 -4.84 -5.61 -7.36
N SER A 337 -6.16 -5.65 -7.21
CA SER A 337 -7.05 -6.64 -7.81
C SER A 337 -8.16 -5.93 -8.59
N PRO A 338 -8.25 -6.14 -9.91
CA PRO A 338 -9.28 -5.50 -10.72
C PRO A 338 -10.65 -6.16 -10.54
N MET A 339 -11.72 -5.37 -10.72
CA MET A 339 -13.10 -5.86 -10.92
C MET A 339 -13.18 -6.87 -12.08
N PRO A 340 -14.18 -7.77 -12.16
CA PRO A 340 -14.23 -8.83 -13.19
C PRO A 340 -14.01 -8.32 -14.62
N ARG A 341 -13.33 -9.13 -15.45
CA ARG A 341 -13.12 -8.87 -16.88
C ARG A 341 -14.46 -8.81 -17.62
N ASP A 342 -14.53 -7.93 -18.61
CA ASP A 342 -15.67 -7.84 -19.50
C ASP A 342 -15.66 -8.94 -20.58
N VAL A 343 -16.84 -9.26 -21.10
CA VAL A 343 -17.01 -10.12 -22.29
C VAL A 343 -16.19 -9.54 -23.45
N GLY A 344 -15.37 -10.38 -24.09
CA GLY A 344 -14.49 -10.01 -25.20
C GLY A 344 -13.06 -9.63 -24.80
N TYR A 345 -12.71 -9.58 -23.51
CA TYR A 345 -11.37 -9.26 -23.03
C TYR A 345 -10.27 -10.12 -23.68
N SER A 346 -10.51 -11.42 -23.83
CA SER A 346 -9.54 -12.36 -24.41
C SER A 346 -9.25 -12.13 -25.89
N SER A 347 -10.10 -11.37 -26.58
CA SER A 347 -9.90 -10.97 -27.98
C SER A 347 -9.04 -9.72 -28.15
N LEU A 348 -8.77 -9.00 -27.05
CA LEU A 348 -7.98 -7.76 -27.06
C LEU A 348 -6.48 -8.04 -27.24
N THR A 349 -5.76 -7.07 -27.81
CA THR A 349 -4.30 -7.09 -27.83
C THR A 349 -3.72 -6.92 -26.41
N PRO A 350 -2.47 -7.35 -26.13
CA PRO A 350 -1.86 -7.17 -24.82
C PRO A 350 -1.82 -5.72 -24.32
N ALA A 351 -1.67 -4.75 -25.23
CA ALA A 351 -1.72 -3.33 -24.89
C ALA A 351 -3.11 -2.88 -24.45
N GLN A 352 -4.16 -3.34 -25.14
CA GLN A 352 -5.56 -3.06 -24.79
C GLN A 352 -5.97 -3.75 -23.49
N GLN A 353 -5.50 -4.97 -23.27
CA GLN A 353 -5.66 -5.69 -21.99
C GLN A 353 -5.06 -4.90 -20.83
N ALA A 354 -3.87 -4.31 -21.01
CA ALA A 354 -3.27 -3.45 -19.99
C ALA A 354 -4.08 -2.17 -19.73
N GLN A 355 -4.71 -1.57 -20.75
CA GLN A 355 -5.62 -0.44 -20.57
C GLN A 355 -6.89 -0.83 -19.79
N GLU A 356 -7.49 -1.98 -20.09
CA GLU A 356 -8.64 -2.53 -19.35
C GLU A 356 -8.28 -2.86 -17.89
N ASP A 357 -7.16 -3.53 -17.67
CA ASP A 357 -6.66 -3.85 -16.32
C ASP A 357 -6.45 -2.58 -15.50
N ALA A 358 -5.92 -1.51 -16.10
CA ALA A 358 -5.72 -0.24 -15.43
C ALA A 358 -7.04 0.40 -14.98
N VAL A 359 -8.10 0.35 -15.80
CA VAL A 359 -9.40 0.96 -15.46
C VAL A 359 -10.20 0.11 -14.48
N ARG A 360 -10.17 -1.22 -14.60
CA ARG A 360 -10.88 -2.15 -13.68
C ARG A 360 -10.32 -2.15 -12.26
N THR A 361 -9.12 -1.60 -12.07
CA THR A 361 -8.46 -1.37 -10.76
C THR A 361 -8.97 -0.06 -10.11
N GLY A 362 -9.91 0.65 -10.75
CA GLY A 362 -10.56 1.85 -10.22
C GLY A 362 -11.34 1.63 -8.93
N ILE A 363 -11.72 2.74 -8.30
CA ILE A 363 -12.37 2.73 -6.99
C ILE A 363 -13.79 2.19 -7.08
N THR A 364 -14.09 1.22 -6.22
CA THR A 364 -15.47 0.76 -6.01
C THR A 364 -15.90 0.73 -4.54
N ASP A 365 -15.00 1.08 -3.61
CA ASP A 365 -15.26 1.13 -2.16
C ASP A 365 -15.90 2.46 -1.72
N CYS A 366 -17.17 2.64 -2.09
CA CYS A 366 -17.94 3.87 -1.85
C CYS A 366 -18.03 4.25 -0.36
N ASP A 367 -18.16 3.26 0.53
CA ASP A 367 -18.39 3.47 1.96
C ASP A 367 -17.20 4.13 2.68
N LYS A 368 -15.98 4.07 2.08
CA LYS A 368 -14.81 4.79 2.61
C LYS A 368 -15.00 6.32 2.63
N CYS A 369 -15.89 6.86 1.78
CA CYS A 369 -16.26 8.28 1.78
C CYS A 369 -17.70 8.51 2.25
N HIS A 370 -18.62 7.68 1.77
CA HIS A 370 -20.07 7.80 2.04
C HIS A 370 -20.49 7.19 3.38
N GLY A 371 -19.53 6.75 4.20
CA GLY A 371 -19.74 6.11 5.49
C GLY A 371 -20.42 4.76 5.34
N ASP A 372 -20.74 4.12 6.46
CA ASP A 372 -21.47 2.85 6.44
C ASP A 372 -22.96 3.06 6.70
N PRO A 373 -23.83 2.99 5.68
CA PRO A 373 -25.25 3.23 5.85
C PRO A 373 -25.98 2.07 6.55
N ASP A 374 -25.39 0.87 6.64
CA ASP A 374 -25.96 -0.26 7.38
C ASP A 374 -25.55 -0.30 8.85
N GLY A 375 -24.43 0.36 9.19
CA GLY A 375 -23.99 0.62 10.55
C GLY A 375 -23.02 -0.42 11.13
N ASP A 376 -22.59 -1.41 10.34
CA ASP A 376 -21.69 -2.47 10.81
C ASP A 376 -20.20 -2.10 10.71
N GLY A 377 -19.87 -1.00 10.03
CA GLY A 377 -18.52 -0.50 9.78
C GLY A 377 -18.04 0.59 10.74
N PRO A 378 -16.72 0.87 10.77
CA PRO A 378 -16.12 1.81 11.72
C PRO A 378 -16.41 3.28 11.41
N LEU A 379 -17.00 3.59 10.24
CA LEU A 379 -17.26 4.95 9.78
C LEU A 379 -18.71 5.34 10.01
N THR A 380 -18.94 6.48 10.65
CA THR A 380 -20.30 6.97 10.88
C THR A 380 -20.96 7.34 9.55
N ALA A 381 -22.17 6.80 9.30
CA ALA A 381 -22.99 7.22 8.17
C ALA A 381 -23.22 8.75 8.17
N PRO A 382 -22.93 9.46 7.07
CA PRO A 382 -23.50 10.77 6.79
C PRO A 382 -25.02 10.67 6.73
N ALA A 383 -25.74 11.67 7.23
CA ALA A 383 -27.20 11.67 7.30
C ALA A 383 -27.89 11.45 5.92
N GLN A 384 -27.19 11.77 4.84
CA GLN A 384 -27.66 11.59 3.46
C GLN A 384 -26.65 10.81 2.60
N GLY A 385 -25.81 9.96 3.22
CA GLY A 385 -24.80 9.17 2.50
C GLY A 385 -25.40 8.25 1.44
N ASN A 386 -26.61 7.74 1.67
CA ASN A 386 -27.35 6.89 0.74
C ASN A 386 -27.65 7.55 -0.62
N ARG A 387 -27.59 8.89 -0.72
CA ARG A 387 -27.75 9.61 -2.00
C ARG A 387 -26.72 9.21 -3.06
N ALA A 388 -25.57 8.65 -2.65
CA ALA A 388 -24.59 8.06 -3.58
C ALA A 388 -25.18 6.91 -4.40
N TYR A 389 -26.20 6.22 -3.87
CA TYR A 389 -26.80 5.02 -4.46
C TYR A 389 -28.23 5.24 -4.95
N THR A 390 -28.94 6.25 -4.44
CA THR A 390 -30.35 6.50 -4.80
C THR A 390 -30.54 7.61 -5.83
N ASN A 391 -29.51 8.42 -6.11
CA ASN A 391 -29.61 9.59 -6.98
C ASN A 391 -28.52 9.58 -8.08
N PRO A 392 -28.50 8.57 -8.97
CA PRO A 392 -27.56 8.54 -10.07
C PRO A 392 -27.75 9.74 -11.01
N SER A 393 -26.63 10.28 -11.51
CA SER A 393 -26.61 11.42 -12.43
C SER A 393 -25.43 11.29 -13.37
N ARG A 394 -25.54 11.81 -14.60
CA ARG A 394 -24.44 11.77 -15.58
C ARG A 394 -23.16 12.38 -15.04
N ARG A 395 -23.27 13.48 -14.28
CA ARG A 395 -22.10 14.13 -13.66
C ARG A 395 -21.44 13.29 -12.57
N ALA A 396 -22.22 12.64 -11.70
CA ALA A 396 -21.65 11.77 -10.68
C ALA A 396 -21.07 10.49 -11.29
N CYS A 397 -21.81 9.79 -12.14
CA CYS A 397 -21.35 8.53 -12.73
C CYS A 397 -20.20 8.74 -13.73
N GLY A 398 -20.34 9.74 -14.62
CA GLY A 398 -19.32 10.10 -15.61
C GLY A 398 -18.06 10.76 -15.04
N SER A 399 -18.00 10.97 -13.72
CA SER A 399 -16.77 11.38 -13.04
C SER A 399 -15.78 10.21 -12.87
N CYS A 400 -16.27 8.96 -12.81
CA CYS A 400 -15.45 7.76 -12.84
C CYS A 400 -15.56 7.02 -14.18
N HIS A 401 -16.77 6.93 -14.73
CA HIS A 401 -17.07 6.34 -16.04
C HIS A 401 -16.98 7.39 -17.15
N ASP A 402 -15.82 8.04 -17.26
CA ASP A 402 -15.61 9.17 -18.17
C ASP A 402 -15.34 8.76 -19.64
N ASP A 403 -15.37 7.45 -19.89
CA ASP A 403 -15.48 6.83 -21.21
C ASP A 403 -16.87 6.96 -21.84
N VAL A 404 -17.92 7.09 -21.02
CA VAL A 404 -19.30 7.08 -21.47
C VAL A 404 -19.59 8.38 -22.22
N ASN A 405 -19.91 8.24 -23.51
CA ASN A 405 -20.47 9.34 -24.29
C ASN A 405 -21.99 9.26 -24.25
N TRP A 406 -22.62 10.19 -23.52
CA TRP A 406 -24.07 10.21 -23.29
C TRP A 406 -24.93 10.35 -24.57
N ASN A 407 -24.32 10.74 -25.69
CA ASN A 407 -25.00 10.82 -26.99
C ASN A 407 -24.94 9.51 -27.79
N TYR A 408 -24.11 8.55 -27.37
CA TYR A 408 -23.93 7.27 -28.05
C TYR A 408 -24.61 6.14 -27.28
N LYS A 409 -24.76 5.02 -27.97
CA LYS A 409 -25.00 3.75 -27.28
C LYS A 409 -23.82 3.45 -26.37
N TYR A 410 -24.05 2.63 -25.35
CA TYR A 410 -22.98 2.05 -24.55
C TYR A 410 -23.24 0.56 -24.39
N VAL A 411 -22.28 -0.27 -24.84
CA VAL A 411 -22.40 -1.72 -24.83
C VAL A 411 -21.27 -2.32 -23.99
N SER A 412 -21.62 -3.03 -22.93
CA SER A 412 -20.68 -3.78 -22.10
C SER A 412 -21.40 -5.01 -21.54
N ASN A 413 -20.68 -6.13 -21.43
CA ASN A 413 -21.19 -7.38 -20.86
C ASN A 413 -22.55 -7.82 -21.40
N GLU A 414 -22.71 -7.74 -22.73
CA GLU A 414 -23.94 -8.08 -23.47
C GLU A 414 -25.17 -7.22 -23.09
N LEU A 415 -24.98 -6.20 -22.26
CA LEU A 415 -25.98 -5.19 -21.93
C LEU A 415 -25.79 -3.97 -22.81
N THR A 416 -26.87 -3.24 -23.01
CA THR A 416 -26.87 -2.02 -23.82
C THR A 416 -27.63 -0.91 -23.11
N MET A 417 -26.97 0.24 -22.95
CA MET A 417 -27.57 1.49 -22.56
C MET A 417 -27.75 2.36 -23.80
N GLU A 418 -29.00 2.73 -24.11
CA GLU A 418 -29.31 3.70 -25.17
C GLU A 418 -28.83 5.11 -24.75
N PRO A 419 -28.60 6.03 -25.71
CA PRO A 419 -28.21 7.41 -25.40
C PRO A 419 -29.08 8.05 -24.30
N GLN A 420 -28.43 8.71 -23.33
CA GLN A 420 -29.08 9.34 -22.17
C GLN A 420 -28.89 10.87 -22.22
N PRO A 421 -29.86 11.63 -22.76
CA PRO A 421 -29.75 13.09 -22.86
C PRO A 421 -29.88 13.81 -21.51
N ASP A 422 -30.43 13.15 -20.49
CA ASP A 422 -30.66 13.67 -19.14
C ASP A 422 -30.63 12.54 -18.08
N ASP A 423 -30.81 12.91 -16.81
CA ASP A 423 -30.73 12.00 -15.65
C ASP A 423 -32.04 11.26 -15.33
N THR A 424 -33.13 11.52 -16.06
CA THR A 424 -34.50 11.12 -15.63
C THR A 424 -34.72 9.61 -15.56
N ASN A 425 -34.01 8.84 -16.38
CA ASN A 425 -34.17 7.39 -16.47
C ASN A 425 -33.15 6.60 -15.63
N CYS A 426 -32.11 7.26 -15.09
CA CYS A 426 -30.98 6.57 -14.47
C CYS A 426 -31.43 5.67 -13.30
N ALA A 427 -32.20 6.22 -12.35
CA ALA A 427 -32.64 5.50 -11.15
C ALA A 427 -33.63 4.35 -11.43
N ARG A 428 -34.27 4.33 -12.60
CA ARG A 428 -35.18 3.23 -13.01
C ARG A 428 -34.40 1.97 -13.37
N CYS A 429 -33.22 2.13 -13.96
CA CYS A 429 -32.36 1.03 -14.38
C CYS A 429 -31.30 0.72 -13.31
N HIS A 430 -30.59 1.75 -12.85
CA HIS A 430 -29.58 1.69 -11.79
C HIS A 430 -30.22 1.92 -10.43
N THR A 431 -30.86 0.87 -9.91
CA THR A 431 -31.35 0.82 -8.54
C THR A 431 -30.19 0.76 -7.55
N GLU A 432 -30.47 1.01 -6.26
CA GLU A 432 -29.45 0.87 -5.20
C GLU A 432 -28.90 -0.57 -5.14
N SER A 433 -29.79 -1.57 -5.15
CA SER A 433 -29.44 -2.99 -5.11
C SER A 433 -30.50 -3.88 -5.80
N GLY A 434 -30.22 -5.18 -5.92
CA GLY A 434 -31.15 -6.22 -6.37
C GLY A 434 -30.97 -6.67 -7.83
N ARG A 435 -29.95 -6.16 -8.53
CA ARG A 435 -29.58 -6.56 -9.91
C ARG A 435 -28.07 -6.49 -10.06
N SER A 436 -27.49 -7.28 -10.95
CA SER A 436 -26.02 -7.29 -11.19
C SER A 436 -25.42 -5.94 -11.60
N PHE A 437 -26.23 -5.01 -12.14
CA PHE A 437 -25.84 -3.66 -12.53
C PHE A 437 -26.46 -2.56 -11.64
N SER A 438 -27.03 -2.94 -10.50
CA SER A 438 -27.39 -1.99 -9.44
C SER A 438 -26.14 -1.40 -8.83
N ILE A 439 -26.24 -0.19 -8.29
CA ILE A 439 -25.05 0.60 -7.92
C ILE A 439 -24.25 -0.12 -6.84
N ARG A 440 -24.85 -0.63 -5.76
CA ARG A 440 -24.08 -1.36 -4.74
C ARG A 440 -23.53 -2.69 -5.24
N ASP A 441 -24.36 -3.46 -5.94
CA ASP A 441 -24.00 -4.80 -6.41
C ASP A 441 -22.86 -4.77 -7.44
N ALA A 442 -22.88 -3.81 -8.36
CA ALA A 442 -21.87 -3.65 -9.40
C ALA A 442 -20.53 -3.11 -8.88
N HIS A 443 -20.54 -2.37 -7.77
CA HIS A 443 -19.33 -1.85 -7.12
C HIS A 443 -18.82 -2.77 -5.99
N LEU A 444 -19.55 -3.83 -5.62
CA LEU A 444 -19.08 -4.80 -4.65
C LEU A 444 -18.00 -5.69 -5.27
N HIS A 445 -16.75 -5.49 -4.84
CA HIS A 445 -15.65 -6.31 -5.32
C HIS A 445 -15.86 -7.79 -4.96
N PRO A 446 -15.61 -8.76 -5.87
CA PRO A 446 -15.90 -10.17 -5.61
C PRO A 446 -15.23 -10.76 -4.36
N LEU A 447 -14.02 -10.31 -4.04
CA LEU A 447 -13.32 -10.70 -2.81
C LEU A 447 -14.03 -10.26 -1.52
N LYS A 448 -14.92 -9.26 -1.57
CA LYS A 448 -15.76 -8.81 -0.45
C LYS A 448 -17.17 -9.39 -0.48
N ASN A 449 -17.54 -10.10 -1.55
CA ASN A 449 -18.86 -10.70 -1.69
C ASN A 449 -18.87 -12.09 -1.04
N SER A 450 -19.56 -12.23 0.09
CA SER A 450 -19.64 -13.48 0.86
C SER A 450 -20.29 -14.65 0.11
N ASN A 451 -21.08 -14.38 -0.94
CA ASN A 451 -21.64 -15.42 -1.81
C ASN A 451 -20.60 -16.01 -2.77
N ILE A 452 -19.53 -15.28 -3.05
CA ILE A 452 -18.45 -15.67 -3.96
C ILE A 452 -17.23 -16.14 -3.16
N ASN A 453 -16.87 -15.37 -2.13
CA ASN A 453 -15.77 -15.64 -1.23
C ASN A 453 -16.31 -15.92 0.18
N ALA A 454 -16.43 -17.20 0.54
CA ALA A 454 -16.85 -17.61 1.88
C ALA A 454 -15.82 -17.28 2.99
N GLY A 455 -14.63 -16.80 2.62
CA GLY A 455 -13.54 -16.54 3.55
C GLY A 455 -12.69 -17.77 3.86
N LEU A 456 -11.60 -17.53 4.58
CA LEU A 456 -10.65 -18.56 5.01
C LEU A 456 -9.99 -18.10 6.31
N ASN A 457 -10.10 -18.92 7.34
CA ASN A 457 -9.57 -18.67 8.68
C ASN A 457 -8.78 -19.89 9.12
N ILE A 458 -7.60 -19.62 9.66
CA ILE A 458 -6.75 -20.62 10.31
C ILE A 458 -6.54 -20.15 11.74
N HIS A 459 -6.69 -21.05 12.70
CA HIS A 459 -6.37 -20.75 14.10
C HIS A 459 -5.50 -21.84 14.71
N ILE A 460 -4.32 -21.47 15.24
CA ILE A 460 -3.47 -22.40 16.00
C ILE A 460 -4.01 -22.50 17.42
N THR A 461 -4.60 -23.67 17.74
CA THR A 461 -5.12 -23.96 19.07
C THR A 461 -4.03 -24.43 20.02
N ASN A 462 -2.99 -25.10 19.50
CA ASN A 462 -1.89 -25.58 20.33
C ASN A 462 -0.55 -25.59 19.59
N LEU A 463 0.54 -25.42 20.35
CA LEU A 463 1.93 -25.59 19.91
C LEU A 463 2.67 -26.32 21.03
N ASN A 464 3.29 -27.45 20.71
CA ASN A 464 4.04 -28.27 21.66
C ASN A 464 5.47 -28.48 21.17
N ASP A 465 6.40 -28.45 22.12
CA ASP A 465 7.77 -28.93 21.95
C ASP A 465 7.85 -30.43 22.25
N SER A 466 8.87 -31.12 21.70
CA SER A 466 9.07 -32.54 21.98
C SER A 466 9.69 -32.82 23.35
N GLY A 467 10.21 -31.81 24.06
CA GLY A 467 10.79 -31.94 25.41
C GLY A 467 9.75 -31.98 26.53
N GLY A 468 8.54 -31.47 26.28
CA GLY A 468 7.43 -31.38 27.22
C GLY A 468 7.61 -30.30 28.30
N ASN A 469 8.52 -29.33 28.12
CA ASN A 469 8.83 -28.33 29.14
C ASN A 469 8.14 -26.96 28.89
N GLY A 470 7.42 -26.82 27.77
CA GLY A 470 6.70 -25.59 27.39
C GLY A 470 7.58 -24.56 26.69
N LYS A 471 8.81 -24.93 26.32
CA LYS A 471 9.79 -24.14 25.57
C LYS A 471 10.42 -25.03 24.52
N VAL A 472 10.84 -24.44 23.40
CA VAL A 472 11.52 -25.19 22.35
C VAL A 472 13.03 -25.06 22.57
N ASP A 473 13.69 -26.19 22.79
CA ASP A 473 15.14 -26.25 22.88
C ASP A 473 15.78 -26.66 21.53
N ILE A 474 17.08 -26.41 21.38
CA ILE A 474 17.84 -26.79 20.18
C ILE A 474 17.76 -28.32 19.99
N GLY A 475 17.45 -28.75 18.77
CA GLY A 475 17.27 -30.16 18.39
C GLY A 475 15.86 -30.71 18.64
N GLU A 476 15.00 -29.98 19.34
CA GLU A 476 13.62 -30.41 19.58
C GLU A 476 12.74 -30.21 18.36
N ARG A 477 11.67 -31.02 18.29
CA ARG A 477 10.66 -30.94 17.24
C ARG A 477 9.50 -30.09 17.71
N ILE A 478 8.83 -29.43 16.77
CA ILE A 478 7.61 -28.66 17.03
C ILE A 478 6.42 -29.41 16.44
N SER A 479 5.36 -29.56 17.23
CA SER A 479 4.04 -29.97 16.77
C SER A 479 3.02 -28.86 16.98
N ILE A 480 2.11 -28.70 16.02
CA ILE A 480 1.01 -27.73 16.10
C ILE A 480 -0.34 -28.42 15.92
N THR A 481 -1.36 -27.88 16.58
CA THR A 481 -2.76 -28.19 16.31
C THR A 481 -3.44 -26.93 15.81
N PHE A 482 -4.17 -27.02 14.71
CA PHE A 482 -4.89 -25.90 14.13
C PHE A 482 -6.25 -26.30 13.55
N ASP A 483 -7.16 -25.34 13.44
CA ASP A 483 -8.40 -25.47 12.67
C ASP A 483 -8.32 -24.74 11.33
N LEU A 484 -9.20 -25.12 10.40
CA LEU A 484 -9.32 -24.55 9.07
C LEU A 484 -10.81 -24.34 8.75
N LYS A 485 -11.26 -23.08 8.76
CA LYS A 485 -12.69 -22.73 8.67
C LYS A 485 -12.94 -21.59 7.69
N ASP A 486 -14.17 -21.43 7.24
CA ASP A 486 -14.64 -20.25 6.52
C ASP A 486 -15.11 -19.15 7.49
N ASP A 487 -15.58 -18.00 6.99
CA ASP A 487 -16.03 -16.88 7.83
C ASP A 487 -17.35 -17.21 8.57
N ALA A 488 -18.09 -18.21 8.12
CA ALA A 488 -19.29 -18.73 8.79
C ALA A 488 -18.97 -19.79 9.86
N GLY A 489 -17.68 -20.11 10.06
CA GLY A 489 -17.21 -21.08 11.05
C GLY A 489 -17.32 -22.55 10.61
N LYS A 490 -17.61 -22.82 9.34
CA LYS A 490 -17.70 -24.18 8.78
C LYS A 490 -16.30 -24.67 8.39
N ASN A 491 -16.01 -25.94 8.66
CA ASN A 491 -14.74 -26.57 8.30
C ASN A 491 -14.53 -26.54 6.77
N VAL A 492 -13.33 -26.13 6.35
CA VAL A 492 -12.91 -26.10 4.95
C VAL A 492 -12.07 -27.34 4.65
N ASP A 493 -12.28 -27.91 3.47
CA ASP A 493 -11.49 -29.04 2.98
C ASP A 493 -10.10 -28.57 2.52
N PRO A 494 -8.99 -29.05 3.13
CA PRO A 494 -7.64 -28.68 2.73
C PRO A 494 -7.34 -28.99 1.25
N ALA A 495 -8.01 -29.98 0.66
CA ALA A 495 -7.84 -30.32 -0.75
C ALA A 495 -8.23 -29.16 -1.68
N THR A 496 -9.15 -28.28 -1.24
CA THR A 496 -9.63 -27.12 -2.00
C THR A 496 -8.71 -25.91 -1.96
N LEU A 497 -7.69 -25.91 -1.09
CA LEU A 497 -6.68 -24.85 -1.05
C LEU A 497 -5.66 -25.05 -2.17
N ASP A 498 -5.05 -23.96 -2.62
CA ASP A 498 -3.90 -24.05 -3.52
C ASP A 498 -2.65 -24.40 -2.73
N GLN A 499 -2.46 -23.75 -1.57
CA GLN A 499 -1.29 -23.92 -0.73
C GLN A 499 -1.57 -23.55 0.74
N ILE A 500 -0.76 -24.13 1.63
CA ILE A 500 -0.65 -23.73 3.04
C ILE A 500 0.84 -23.52 3.34
N GLU A 501 1.19 -22.34 3.85
CA GLU A 501 2.55 -21.98 4.25
C GLU A 501 2.70 -21.88 5.75
N LEU A 502 3.89 -22.24 6.23
CA LEU A 502 4.31 -22.09 7.62
C LEU A 502 5.68 -21.43 7.67
N ILE A 503 5.80 -20.42 8.52
CA ILE A 503 7.04 -19.65 8.71
C ILE A 503 7.36 -19.58 10.20
N ILE A 504 8.63 -19.76 10.54
CA ILE A 504 9.17 -19.53 11.88
C ILE A 504 10.27 -18.48 11.76
N ASN A 505 10.21 -17.46 12.63
CA ASN A 505 11.28 -16.48 12.76
C ASN A 505 11.47 -16.03 14.21
N GLY A 506 12.64 -15.48 14.51
CA GLY A 506 12.91 -14.89 15.82
C GLY A 506 14.40 -14.66 16.08
N PRO A 507 14.76 -14.17 17.27
CA PRO A 507 13.86 -13.71 18.33
C PRO A 507 13.10 -12.42 17.92
N THR A 508 12.02 -12.06 18.61
CA THR A 508 11.24 -10.85 18.32
C THR A 508 12.03 -9.53 18.41
N THR A 509 13.13 -9.52 19.18
CA THR A 509 14.06 -8.38 19.30
C THR A 509 14.91 -8.15 18.04
N ASN A 510 15.19 -9.21 17.28
CA ASN A 510 15.82 -9.17 15.97
C ASN A 510 15.41 -10.42 15.18
N LYS A 511 14.26 -10.34 14.50
CA LYS A 511 13.70 -11.48 13.79
C LYS A 511 14.68 -11.93 12.70
N ASN A 512 15.15 -13.15 12.77
CA ASN A 512 15.87 -13.83 11.69
C ASN A 512 15.00 -15.03 11.25
N LEU A 513 15.05 -15.38 9.96
CA LEU A 513 14.33 -16.55 9.46
C LEU A 513 14.86 -17.82 10.11
N ILE A 514 13.98 -18.73 10.53
CA ILE A 514 14.31 -20.05 11.08
C ILE A 514 13.81 -21.15 10.14
N LEU A 515 12.58 -21.03 9.68
CA LEU A 515 11.98 -21.98 8.76
C LEU A 515 10.99 -21.26 7.86
N TRP A 516 10.95 -21.64 6.59
CA TRP A 516 9.83 -21.40 5.70
C TRP A 516 9.54 -22.71 4.99
N THR A 517 8.33 -23.23 5.12
CA THR A 517 7.95 -24.53 4.59
C THR A 517 6.50 -24.54 4.12
N GLN A 518 6.16 -25.51 3.28
CA GLN A 518 4.78 -25.77 2.85
C GLN A 518 4.24 -26.95 3.63
N ILE A 519 2.98 -26.87 4.06
CA ILE A 519 2.27 -28.01 4.63
C ILE A 519 1.64 -28.80 3.47
N PRO A 520 1.98 -30.10 3.29
CA PRO A 520 1.37 -30.94 2.26
C PRO A 520 -0.13 -31.12 2.49
N LYS A 521 -0.95 -30.27 1.86
CA LYS A 521 -2.41 -30.18 2.09
C LYS A 521 -3.14 -31.50 1.83
N ASP A 522 -2.67 -32.29 0.87
CA ASP A 522 -3.21 -33.60 0.51
C ASP A 522 -2.93 -34.68 1.58
N LYS A 523 -1.98 -34.43 2.49
CA LYS A 523 -1.64 -35.34 3.59
C LYS A 523 -2.39 -35.03 4.88
N LEU A 524 -3.11 -33.90 4.94
CA LEU A 524 -3.97 -33.56 6.09
C LEU A 524 -5.15 -34.52 6.26
N GLY A 525 -5.60 -35.15 5.17
CA GLY A 525 -6.71 -36.10 5.18
C GLY A 525 -8.07 -35.43 4.96
N PRO A 526 -9.18 -36.12 5.28
CA PRO A 526 -10.52 -35.57 5.10
C PRO A 526 -10.79 -34.38 6.02
N VAL A 527 -11.86 -33.63 5.73
CA VAL A 527 -12.35 -32.52 6.54
C VAL A 527 -12.45 -32.92 8.02
N SER A 528 -11.79 -32.17 8.90
CA SER A 528 -11.75 -32.37 10.35
C SER A 528 -11.97 -31.05 11.08
N ASP A 529 -12.36 -31.12 12.36
CA ASP A 529 -12.45 -29.94 13.24
C ASP A 529 -11.08 -29.35 13.54
N THR A 530 -10.06 -30.21 13.68
CA THR A 530 -8.66 -29.81 13.86
C THR A 530 -7.72 -30.77 13.17
N TYR A 531 -6.51 -30.29 12.85
CA TYR A 531 -5.39 -31.07 12.33
C TYR A 531 -4.22 -30.93 13.30
N THR A 532 -3.58 -32.04 13.66
CA THR A 532 -2.34 -32.04 14.46
C THR A 532 -1.20 -32.57 13.62
N ILE A 533 -0.17 -31.75 13.43
CA ILE A 533 1.01 -32.11 12.63
C ILE A 533 2.29 -31.86 13.42
N ASN A 534 3.33 -32.63 13.11
CA ASN A 534 4.69 -32.14 13.31
C ASN A 534 5.00 -31.15 12.18
N VAL A 535 5.76 -30.10 12.47
CA VAL A 535 6.15 -29.12 11.43
C VAL A 535 7.04 -29.81 10.39
N PRO A 536 6.73 -29.77 9.08
CA PRO A 536 7.51 -30.45 8.05
C PRO A 536 8.72 -29.62 7.58
N THR A 537 9.82 -30.27 7.23
CA THR A 537 10.95 -29.65 6.48
C THR A 537 11.52 -30.64 5.47
N LYS A 538 12.06 -30.13 4.36
CA LYS A 538 12.62 -30.95 3.28
C LYS A 538 14.14 -31.12 3.38
N ILE A 539 14.62 -32.31 3.07
CA ILE A 539 16.02 -32.63 2.80
C ILE A 539 16.18 -32.77 1.30
N TYR A 540 17.19 -32.10 0.74
CA TYR A 540 17.41 -32.01 -0.71
C TYR A 540 18.63 -32.80 -1.14
N TYR A 541 18.46 -33.60 -2.19
CA TYR A 541 19.53 -34.29 -2.92
C TYR A 541 20.52 -35.07 -2.03
N GLU A 542 20.04 -35.71 -0.98
CA GLU A 542 20.88 -36.53 -0.10
C GLU A 542 21.46 -37.71 -0.88
N LEU A 543 22.79 -37.87 -0.83
CA LEU A 543 23.48 -38.99 -1.45
C LEU A 543 23.32 -40.25 -0.58
N LEU A 544 22.67 -41.28 -1.13
CA LEU A 544 22.44 -42.55 -0.44
C LEU A 544 23.55 -43.58 -0.70
N GLY A 545 24.19 -43.51 -1.86
CA GLY A 545 25.23 -44.45 -2.25
C GLY A 545 25.30 -44.68 -3.75
N THR A 546 25.73 -45.89 -4.12
CA THR A 546 25.98 -46.31 -5.50
C THR A 546 25.23 -47.60 -5.80
N SER A 547 24.61 -47.66 -6.97
CA SER A 547 23.96 -48.84 -7.53
C SER A 547 24.95 -49.88 -7.99
N THR A 548 24.63 -51.16 -7.82
CA THR A 548 25.36 -52.33 -8.30
C THR A 548 24.77 -52.83 -9.63
N THR A 549 25.19 -54.01 -10.12
CA THR A 549 24.66 -54.63 -11.37
C THR A 549 23.39 -55.47 -11.15
N THR A 550 22.79 -55.42 -9.96
CA THR A 550 21.69 -56.31 -9.59
C THR A 550 20.52 -55.54 -8.99
N THR A 551 19.34 -55.76 -9.55
CA THR A 551 18.07 -55.25 -9.01
C THR A 551 17.87 -55.66 -7.56
N GLY A 552 17.39 -54.72 -6.74
CA GLY A 552 17.04 -54.98 -5.34
C GLY A 552 18.07 -54.43 -4.36
N ASP A 553 18.96 -53.56 -4.81
CA ASP A 553 19.81 -52.78 -3.92
C ASP A 553 18.96 -52.01 -2.90
N THR A 554 19.51 -51.87 -1.70
CA THR A 554 18.87 -51.13 -0.62
C THR A 554 19.80 -50.06 -0.06
N TRP A 555 19.23 -48.90 0.19
CA TRP A 555 19.90 -47.79 0.86
C TRP A 555 19.02 -47.24 1.98
N THR A 556 19.57 -46.41 2.85
CA THR A 556 18.82 -45.84 3.96
C THR A 556 19.08 -44.35 4.07
N THR A 557 18.01 -43.57 4.19
CA THR A 557 18.13 -42.12 4.42
C THR A 557 18.71 -41.84 5.80
N ASN A 558 19.54 -40.81 5.91
CA ASN A 558 20.20 -40.40 7.14
C ASN A 558 19.23 -39.96 8.25
N THR A 559 18.08 -39.39 7.86
CA THR A 559 17.09 -38.90 8.82
C THR A 559 15.78 -39.66 8.72
N VAL A 560 15.34 -40.23 9.84
CA VAL A 560 14.10 -41.01 9.96
C VAL A 560 13.35 -40.67 11.25
N PRO A 561 12.03 -40.93 11.32
CA PRO A 561 11.16 -41.30 10.21
C PRO A 561 10.91 -40.12 9.25
N HIS A 562 10.55 -40.43 8.01
CA HIS A 562 9.99 -39.46 7.07
C HIS A 562 8.68 -38.91 7.61
N TRP A 563 8.37 -37.67 7.26
CA TRP A 563 7.18 -36.98 7.72
C TRP A 563 5.91 -37.65 7.18
N LYS A 564 4.94 -37.84 8.10
CA LYS A 564 3.60 -38.32 7.78
C LYS A 564 2.60 -37.28 8.26
N GLY A 565 1.60 -37.01 7.42
CA GLY A 565 0.48 -36.17 7.80
C GLY A 565 -0.46 -36.88 8.79
N PRO A 566 -1.47 -36.16 9.31
CA PRO A 566 -2.50 -36.72 10.19
C PRO A 566 -3.23 -37.92 9.58
N SER A 567 -3.35 -37.97 8.25
CA SER A 567 -3.92 -39.11 7.51
C SER A 567 -3.07 -40.40 7.59
N GLY A 568 -1.86 -40.32 8.16
CA GLY A 568 -0.87 -41.41 8.15
C GLY A 568 -0.12 -41.55 6.83
N LEU A 569 -0.47 -40.77 5.80
CA LEU A 569 0.21 -40.75 4.51
C LEU A 569 1.52 -39.97 4.59
N ALA A 570 2.58 -40.53 4.01
CA ALA A 570 3.87 -39.84 3.87
C ALA A 570 3.82 -38.76 2.79
N ASP A 571 4.65 -37.73 2.92
CA ASP A 571 4.88 -36.78 1.83
C ASP A 571 5.59 -37.46 0.66
N THR A 572 5.44 -36.89 -0.54
CA THR A 572 6.07 -37.44 -1.74
C THR A 572 7.59 -37.37 -1.64
N THR A 573 8.22 -38.53 -1.78
CA THR A 573 9.68 -38.67 -1.90
C THR A 573 10.06 -38.72 -3.38
N THR A 574 11.22 -38.16 -3.74
CA THR A 574 11.73 -38.22 -5.11
C THR A 574 13.15 -38.72 -5.13
N LEU A 575 13.36 -39.86 -5.79
CA LEU A 575 14.66 -40.46 -6.03
C LEU A 575 15.21 -40.04 -7.39
N TYR A 576 16.50 -39.75 -7.44
CA TYR A 576 17.24 -39.42 -8.64
C TYR A 576 18.41 -40.38 -8.82
N VAL A 577 18.67 -40.76 -10.07
CA VAL A 577 19.84 -41.54 -10.47
C VAL A 577 20.76 -40.64 -11.30
N ARG A 578 22.04 -40.55 -10.94
CA ARG A 578 23.05 -39.89 -11.77
C ARG A 578 23.37 -40.78 -12.97
N THR A 579 23.04 -40.33 -14.17
CA THR A 579 23.23 -41.09 -15.41
C THR A 579 24.46 -40.64 -16.21
N GLY A 580 25.11 -39.55 -15.81
CA GLY A 580 26.29 -39.05 -16.51
C GLY A 580 26.84 -37.77 -15.90
N THR A 581 27.97 -37.34 -16.47
CA THR A 581 28.62 -36.06 -16.21
C THR A 581 28.90 -35.44 -17.57
N SER A 582 28.23 -34.34 -17.89
CA SER A 582 28.33 -33.68 -19.19
C SER A 582 27.99 -32.21 -19.02
N GLY A 583 28.80 -31.32 -19.60
CA GLY A 583 28.60 -29.87 -19.53
C GLY A 583 29.68 -29.18 -18.71
N GLY A 584 29.30 -28.22 -17.87
CA GLY A 584 30.24 -27.40 -17.09
C GLY A 584 31.15 -28.20 -16.15
N SER A 585 32.43 -27.83 -16.08
CA SER A 585 33.40 -28.41 -15.14
C SER A 585 34.40 -27.35 -14.71
N SER A 586 34.59 -27.20 -13.40
CA SER A 586 35.44 -26.17 -12.83
C SER A 586 35.96 -26.59 -11.46
N THR A 587 36.58 -25.64 -10.77
CA THR A 587 37.02 -25.78 -9.38
C THR A 587 36.57 -24.57 -8.58
N LEU A 588 36.37 -24.75 -7.27
CA LEU A 588 36.03 -23.65 -6.39
C LEU A 588 37.20 -22.67 -6.26
N SER A 589 36.96 -21.38 -6.51
CA SER A 589 38.01 -20.34 -6.38
C SER A 589 38.23 -19.93 -4.93
N THR A 590 37.26 -20.20 -4.04
CA THR A 590 37.30 -20.00 -2.59
C THR A 590 36.63 -21.18 -1.88
N SER A 591 36.94 -21.37 -0.59
CA SER A 591 36.22 -22.35 0.22
C SER A 591 34.77 -21.92 0.44
N SER A 592 33.87 -22.90 0.46
CA SER A 592 32.47 -22.71 0.82
C SER A 592 32.13 -23.38 2.16
N GLN A 593 31.07 -22.92 2.80
CA GLN A 593 30.65 -23.30 4.14
C GLN A 593 29.17 -23.73 4.13
N PRO A 594 28.76 -24.57 5.12
CA PRO A 594 27.37 -24.90 5.33
C PRO A 594 26.51 -23.64 5.43
N GLY A 595 25.31 -23.70 4.85
CA GLY A 595 24.35 -22.60 4.82
C GLY A 595 24.52 -21.64 3.63
N GLN A 596 25.61 -21.72 2.84
CA GLN A 596 25.70 -20.96 1.59
C GLN A 596 24.84 -21.59 0.50
N ASN A 597 24.09 -20.78 -0.24
CA ASN A 597 23.32 -21.21 -1.40
C ASN A 597 24.02 -20.88 -2.73
N TYR A 598 25.34 -20.71 -2.70
CA TYR A 598 26.16 -20.44 -3.87
C TYR A 598 27.58 -20.95 -3.66
N VAL A 599 28.34 -21.02 -4.76
CA VAL A 599 29.79 -21.20 -4.74
C VAL A 599 30.45 -20.27 -5.75
N ASP A 600 31.67 -19.82 -5.42
CA ASP A 600 32.53 -19.10 -6.37
C ASP A 600 33.45 -20.09 -7.05
N VAL A 601 33.54 -20.02 -8.37
CA VAL A 601 34.27 -20.96 -9.23
C VAL A 601 35.39 -20.24 -9.99
N ALA A 602 36.36 -20.99 -10.49
CA ALA A 602 37.44 -20.45 -11.32
C ALA A 602 36.93 -19.98 -12.70
N ASP A 603 35.99 -20.75 -13.27
CA ASP A 603 35.37 -20.50 -14.57
C ASP A 603 33.92 -21.01 -14.55
N THR A 604 32.98 -20.22 -15.07
CA THR A 604 31.56 -20.56 -15.20
C THR A 604 31.21 -21.16 -16.56
N THR A 605 32.16 -21.26 -17.48
CA THR A 605 31.93 -21.78 -18.84
C THR A 605 31.31 -23.17 -18.79
N GLY A 606 30.21 -23.35 -19.54
CA GLY A 606 29.50 -24.61 -19.66
C GLY A 606 28.41 -24.86 -18.62
N PHE A 607 28.32 -24.08 -17.54
CA PHE A 607 27.20 -24.15 -16.60
C PHE A 607 26.04 -23.26 -17.03
N GLN A 608 24.80 -23.72 -16.81
CA GLN A 608 23.57 -23.00 -17.11
C GLN A 608 22.54 -23.15 -15.98
N ARG A 609 21.56 -22.25 -15.98
CA ARG A 609 20.37 -22.41 -15.13
C ARG A 609 19.63 -23.67 -15.54
N GLY A 610 19.28 -24.48 -14.56
CA GLY A 610 18.54 -25.72 -14.79
C GLY A 610 19.38 -26.97 -14.72
N ASP A 611 20.70 -26.81 -14.61
CA ASP A 611 21.62 -27.93 -14.51
C ASP A 611 21.70 -28.44 -13.07
N PHE A 612 22.06 -29.71 -12.91
CA PHE A 612 22.50 -30.25 -11.63
C PHE A 612 24.02 -30.27 -11.58
N VAL A 613 24.58 -30.04 -10.41
CA VAL A 613 26.01 -30.12 -10.18
C VAL A 613 26.33 -31.00 -8.99
N VAL A 614 27.52 -31.61 -9.04
CA VAL A 614 28.17 -32.23 -7.90
C VAL A 614 29.39 -31.41 -7.52
N ILE A 615 29.57 -31.19 -6.23
CA ILE A 615 30.76 -30.58 -5.63
C ILE A 615 31.53 -31.69 -4.94
N ASP A 616 32.87 -31.66 -5.05
CA ASP A 616 33.76 -32.63 -4.40
C ASP A 616 33.46 -34.09 -4.83
N ASP A 617 33.23 -34.25 -6.14
CA ASP A 617 32.88 -35.51 -6.82
C ASP A 617 33.82 -36.67 -6.47
N GLY A 618 33.27 -37.74 -5.91
CA GLY A 618 34.00 -38.95 -5.53
C GLY A 618 34.70 -38.88 -4.16
N THR A 619 34.46 -37.83 -3.37
CA THR A 619 35.06 -37.68 -2.04
C THR A 619 34.04 -37.92 -0.92
N GLY A 620 34.49 -37.89 0.34
CA GLY A 620 33.60 -37.96 1.51
C GLY A 620 32.74 -36.70 1.69
N SER A 621 33.08 -35.61 0.99
CA SER A 621 32.32 -34.36 0.95
C SER A 621 31.62 -34.20 -0.41
N GLU A 622 31.15 -35.28 -1.02
CA GLU A 622 30.35 -35.21 -2.25
C GLU A 622 28.96 -34.61 -1.96
N GLU A 623 28.62 -33.48 -2.58
CA GLU A 623 27.32 -32.81 -2.39
C GLU A 623 26.72 -32.38 -3.73
N TYR A 624 25.38 -32.47 -3.83
CA TYR A 624 24.65 -32.22 -5.07
C TYR A 624 23.72 -31.02 -4.95
N MET A 625 23.71 -30.17 -5.97
CA MET A 625 22.91 -28.97 -6.02
C MET A 625 22.29 -28.75 -7.40
N TYR A 626 21.23 -27.93 -7.45
CA TYR A 626 20.58 -27.53 -8.70
C TYR A 626 20.82 -26.05 -8.96
N ILE A 627 21.30 -25.71 -10.16
CA ILE A 627 21.68 -24.34 -10.53
C ILE A 627 20.43 -23.51 -10.81
N GLY A 628 20.26 -22.46 -10.00
CA GLY A 628 19.26 -21.41 -10.23
C GLY A 628 19.76 -20.31 -11.17
N PHE A 629 21.06 -20.00 -11.12
CA PHE A 629 21.68 -18.96 -11.94
C PHE A 629 23.21 -19.06 -11.95
N VAL A 630 23.79 -18.55 -13.02
CA VAL A 630 25.23 -18.45 -13.23
C VAL A 630 25.59 -16.98 -13.42
N ASP A 631 26.29 -16.40 -12.45
CA ASP A 631 26.81 -15.05 -12.49
C ASP A 631 28.23 -15.06 -13.07
N THR A 632 28.32 -14.77 -14.37
CA THR A 632 29.60 -14.71 -15.10
C THR A 632 30.44 -13.49 -14.73
N THR A 633 29.87 -12.48 -14.05
CA THR A 633 30.62 -11.28 -13.66
C THR A 633 31.40 -11.49 -12.37
N LYS A 634 30.88 -12.34 -11.48
CA LYS A 634 31.53 -12.72 -10.21
C LYS A 634 32.12 -14.13 -10.23
N ASN A 635 32.00 -14.86 -11.34
CA ASN A 635 32.26 -16.29 -11.43
C ASN A 635 31.58 -17.09 -10.32
N ARG A 636 30.27 -16.88 -10.15
CA ARG A 636 29.48 -17.46 -9.05
C ARG A 636 28.33 -18.31 -9.58
N ILE A 637 28.14 -19.49 -9.00
CA ILE A 637 27.02 -20.38 -9.29
C ILE A 637 26.07 -20.36 -8.10
N TRP A 638 24.81 -20.00 -8.34
CA TRP A 638 23.76 -19.92 -7.33
C TRP A 638 22.85 -21.14 -7.39
N PHE A 639 22.47 -21.65 -6.22
CA PHE A 639 21.64 -22.84 -6.07
C PHE A 639 20.18 -22.48 -5.75
N THR A 640 19.28 -23.33 -6.24
CA THR A 640 17.83 -23.31 -5.96
C THR A 640 17.28 -24.74 -5.97
N TYR A 641 16.01 -24.92 -5.65
CA TYR A 641 15.31 -26.20 -5.84
C TYR A 641 14.60 -26.27 -7.21
N ARG A 642 14.52 -27.47 -7.80
CA ARG A 642 13.77 -27.78 -9.02
C ARG A 642 12.36 -28.28 -8.67
N ILE A 643 11.32 -27.56 -9.06
CA ILE A 643 9.93 -28.07 -9.01
C ILE A 643 9.60 -28.78 -10.33
N GLN A 644 9.01 -29.97 -10.25
CA GLN A 644 8.83 -30.91 -11.36
C GLN A 644 7.52 -30.71 -12.15
N THR A 645 6.68 -29.73 -11.78
CA THR A 645 5.39 -29.47 -12.44
C THR A 645 5.37 -28.10 -13.12
N GLY A 646 4.97 -28.10 -14.39
CA GLY A 646 4.95 -26.92 -15.26
C GLY A 646 4.06 -25.79 -14.73
N ALA A 647 4.55 -24.57 -14.96
CA ALA A 647 3.90 -23.27 -14.77
C ALA A 647 3.50 -22.89 -13.32
N THR A 648 4.16 -21.84 -12.80
CA THR A 648 3.78 -20.99 -11.64
C THR A 648 4.04 -21.49 -10.22
N SER A 649 4.97 -22.41 -10.01
CA SER A 649 5.37 -22.79 -8.66
C SER A 649 6.51 -21.91 -8.13
N TYR A 650 6.21 -21.21 -7.04
CA TYR A 650 7.08 -20.25 -6.41
C TYR A 650 8.27 -20.94 -5.70
N ASN A 651 9.47 -20.76 -6.23
CA ASN A 651 10.71 -21.28 -5.63
C ASN A 651 11.09 -20.42 -4.41
N TYR A 652 10.46 -20.70 -3.27
CA TYR A 652 10.70 -19.98 -2.02
C TYR A 652 11.80 -20.62 -1.16
N PHE A 653 12.05 -21.92 -1.34
CA PHE A 653 13.08 -22.66 -0.61
C PHE A 653 14.35 -22.79 -1.44
N LYS A 654 15.48 -22.37 -0.88
CA LYS A 654 16.79 -22.55 -1.51
C LYS A 654 17.58 -23.58 -0.73
N PRO A 655 17.90 -24.73 -1.34
CA PRO A 655 18.91 -25.62 -0.82
C PRO A 655 20.19 -24.81 -0.58
N ALA A 656 20.76 -25.02 0.60
CA ALA A 656 22.07 -24.50 0.95
C ALA A 656 23.00 -25.69 1.17
N LEU A 657 24.30 -25.46 1.01
CA LEU A 657 25.33 -26.44 1.31
C LEU A 657 25.14 -26.95 2.73
N THR A 658 25.19 -28.25 2.91
CA THR A 658 25.09 -28.91 4.22
C THR A 658 26.46 -29.11 4.84
N GLN A 659 27.52 -28.96 4.04
CA GLN A 659 28.91 -29.24 4.39
C GLN A 659 29.86 -28.18 3.82
N SER A 660 31.08 -28.14 4.37
CA SER A 660 32.14 -27.25 3.87
C SER A 660 32.85 -27.89 2.69
N HIS A 661 33.19 -27.08 1.69
CA HIS A 661 34.05 -27.50 0.58
C HIS A 661 35.30 -26.62 0.53
N SER A 662 36.43 -27.26 0.27
CA SER A 662 37.72 -26.55 0.25
C SER A 662 37.87 -25.71 -1.02
N LYS A 663 38.77 -24.73 -0.97
CA LYS A 663 39.25 -24.11 -2.21
C LYS A 663 39.83 -25.20 -3.11
N ASP A 664 39.66 -25.06 -4.42
CA ASP A 664 40.07 -25.99 -5.47
C ASP A 664 39.26 -27.31 -5.51
N ALA A 665 38.24 -27.46 -4.65
CA ALA A 665 37.25 -28.53 -4.74
C ALA A 665 36.63 -28.59 -6.14
N THR A 666 36.39 -29.79 -6.66
CA THR A 666 35.81 -29.94 -8.00
C THR A 666 34.33 -29.56 -8.00
N ILE A 667 33.86 -28.95 -9.08
CA ILE A 667 32.43 -28.79 -9.35
C ILE A 667 32.16 -29.19 -10.80
N LYS A 668 31.19 -30.08 -11.00
CA LYS A 668 30.87 -30.63 -12.32
C LYS A 668 29.37 -30.71 -12.53
N GLU A 669 28.95 -30.42 -13.75
CA GLU A 669 27.59 -30.67 -14.20
C GLU A 669 27.31 -32.17 -14.30
N VAL A 670 26.16 -32.58 -13.79
CA VAL A 670 25.70 -33.97 -13.77
C VAL A 670 24.28 -34.08 -14.32
N GLN A 671 23.99 -35.22 -14.91
CA GLN A 671 22.66 -35.55 -15.41
C GLN A 671 21.95 -36.41 -14.37
N LEU A 672 20.81 -35.92 -13.86
CA LEU A 672 19.97 -36.62 -12.90
C LEU A 672 18.64 -37.04 -13.54
N SER A 673 18.34 -38.33 -13.49
CA SER A 673 17.06 -38.91 -13.94
C SER A 673 16.17 -39.16 -12.74
N ALA A 674 15.00 -38.50 -12.68
CA ALA A 674 14.01 -38.75 -11.64
C ALA A 674 13.33 -40.11 -11.84
N LYS A 675 13.09 -40.82 -10.74
CA LYS A 675 12.47 -42.15 -10.71
C LYS A 675 11.08 -42.10 -10.09
N ILE A 676 10.25 -43.08 -10.43
CA ILE A 676 8.85 -43.17 -10.02
C ILE A 676 8.71 -44.17 -8.87
N GLU A 677 8.23 -43.72 -7.72
CA GLU A 677 7.95 -44.60 -6.58
C GLU A 677 6.86 -45.64 -6.95
N GLY A 678 7.03 -46.88 -6.48
CA GLY A 678 6.17 -48.03 -6.81
C GLY A 678 6.42 -48.65 -8.19
N THR A 679 7.15 -47.97 -9.08
CA THR A 679 7.57 -48.51 -10.39
C THR A 679 9.06 -48.81 -10.40
N ASP A 680 9.87 -47.82 -10.05
CA ASP A 680 11.33 -47.89 -10.10
C ASP A 680 11.97 -48.19 -8.74
N TYR A 681 11.35 -47.73 -7.65
CA TYR A 681 11.81 -47.96 -6.28
C TYR A 681 10.64 -47.98 -5.30
N THR A 682 10.87 -48.44 -4.08
CA THR A 682 9.99 -48.25 -2.93
C THR A 682 10.73 -47.57 -1.79
N VAL A 683 10.03 -46.87 -0.92
CA VAL A 683 10.58 -46.33 0.32
C VAL A 683 9.72 -46.74 1.51
N ASP A 684 10.33 -47.22 2.58
CA ASP A 684 9.67 -47.34 3.88
C ASP A 684 9.86 -46.02 4.65
N PRO A 685 8.82 -45.18 4.78
CA PRO A 685 8.94 -43.88 5.45
C PRO A 685 9.25 -43.99 6.95
N THR A 686 9.13 -45.17 7.56
CA THR A 686 9.41 -45.36 8.98
C THR A 686 10.90 -45.64 9.22
N THR A 687 11.47 -46.52 8.41
CA THR A 687 12.88 -46.94 8.52
C THR A 687 13.81 -46.18 7.59
N GLY A 688 13.27 -45.42 6.62
CA GLY A 688 14.02 -44.71 5.58
C GLY A 688 14.64 -45.64 4.54
N VAL A 689 14.31 -46.94 4.55
CA VAL A 689 14.88 -47.91 3.63
C VAL A 689 14.28 -47.71 2.24
N VAL A 690 15.15 -47.47 1.27
CA VAL A 690 14.84 -47.34 -0.14
C VAL A 690 15.25 -48.64 -0.82
N THR A 691 14.31 -49.29 -1.51
CA THR A 691 14.57 -50.54 -2.25
C THR A 691 14.36 -50.29 -3.73
N GLU A 692 15.37 -50.61 -4.52
CA GLU A 692 15.30 -50.59 -5.99
C GLU A 692 14.36 -51.69 -6.52
N LEU A 693 13.50 -51.34 -7.48
CA LEU A 693 12.62 -52.28 -8.20
C LEU A 693 13.06 -52.50 -9.65
N THR A 694 13.63 -51.47 -10.28
CA THR A 694 14.18 -51.53 -11.63
C THR A 694 15.67 -51.18 -11.58
N GLU A 695 16.49 -51.90 -12.35
CA GLU A 695 17.95 -51.72 -12.36
C GLU A 695 18.34 -50.29 -12.73
N PHE A 696 19.06 -49.62 -11.84
CA PHE A 696 19.54 -48.25 -12.02
C PHE A 696 20.91 -48.17 -12.67
N GLY A 697 21.59 -49.30 -12.87
CA GLY A 697 22.84 -49.39 -13.60
C GLY A 697 24.05 -49.24 -12.69
N ASN A 698 24.93 -50.21 -12.77
CA ASN A 698 26.14 -50.29 -11.94
C ASN A 698 27.01 -49.03 -11.97
N GLY A 699 27.39 -48.57 -10.78
CA GLY A 699 28.22 -47.39 -10.58
C GLY A 699 27.45 -46.08 -10.51
N ASN A 700 26.14 -46.08 -10.79
CA ASN A 700 25.35 -44.85 -10.75
C ASN A 700 25.06 -44.40 -9.31
N LYS A 701 25.13 -43.08 -9.08
CA LYS A 701 24.90 -42.46 -7.77
C LYS A 701 23.40 -42.28 -7.53
N ILE A 702 22.96 -42.61 -6.32
CA ILE A 702 21.56 -42.57 -5.92
C ILE A 702 21.34 -41.41 -4.96
N LEU A 703 20.42 -40.52 -5.32
CA LEU A 703 20.09 -39.33 -4.55
C LEU A 703 18.62 -39.31 -4.20
N ILE A 704 18.28 -38.68 -3.08
CA ILE A 704 16.88 -38.62 -2.64
C ILE A 704 16.53 -37.26 -2.07
N THR A 705 15.30 -36.83 -2.31
CA THR A 705 14.68 -35.66 -1.68
C THR A 705 13.42 -36.11 -0.97
N TYR A 706 13.31 -35.81 0.32
CA TYR A 706 12.25 -36.30 1.19
C TYR A 706 11.94 -35.29 2.31
N THR A 707 10.79 -35.47 2.98
CA THR A 707 10.33 -34.58 4.04
C THR A 707 10.46 -35.27 5.40
N ILE A 708 10.89 -34.52 6.41
CA ILE A 708 11.06 -34.96 7.79
C ILE A 708 10.35 -34.02 8.78
N ASN A 709 10.29 -34.43 10.04
CA ASN A 709 9.89 -33.52 11.12
C ASN A 709 11.00 -32.49 11.35
N PHE A 710 10.65 -31.21 11.26
CA PHE A 710 11.54 -30.10 11.57
C PHE A 710 12.09 -30.23 12.99
N GLN A 711 13.41 -30.04 13.10
CA GLN A 711 14.14 -29.94 14.36
C GLN A 711 14.69 -28.53 14.48
N PHE A 712 14.56 -27.93 15.65
CA PHE A 712 15.00 -26.57 15.89
C PHE A 712 16.52 -26.48 15.72
N PRO A 713 17.04 -25.62 14.83
CA PRO A 713 18.46 -25.62 14.51
C PRO A 713 19.29 -25.04 15.65
N SER A 714 20.58 -25.35 15.69
CA SER A 714 21.54 -24.73 16.62
C SER A 714 22.07 -23.38 16.13
N LYS A 715 21.89 -23.08 14.84
CA LYS A 715 22.36 -21.87 14.18
C LYS A 715 21.29 -21.24 13.30
N TYR A 716 21.38 -19.94 13.08
CA TYR A 716 20.48 -19.26 12.15
C TYR A 716 20.76 -19.70 10.70
N PRO A 717 19.73 -20.13 9.96
CA PRO A 717 19.85 -20.46 8.55
C PRO A 717 19.96 -19.22 7.67
N LEU A 718 20.11 -19.44 6.36
CA LEU A 718 20.24 -18.38 5.37
C LEU A 718 18.97 -17.50 5.32
N PRO A 719 19.10 -16.16 5.32
CA PRO A 719 17.96 -15.25 5.17
C PRO A 719 17.30 -15.36 3.80
N ILE A 720 16.09 -14.80 3.70
CA ILE A 720 15.35 -14.73 2.43
C ILE A 720 16.21 -13.97 1.43
N ASN A 721 16.42 -14.59 0.27
CA ASN A 721 17.08 -13.95 -0.86
C ASN A 721 18.54 -13.52 -0.64
N SER A 722 19.17 -13.90 0.47
CA SER A 722 20.52 -13.45 0.85
C SER A 722 21.55 -13.66 -0.26
N THR A 723 22.29 -12.59 -0.55
CA THR A 723 23.44 -12.54 -1.46
C THR A 723 24.77 -12.53 -0.72
N GLY A 724 24.74 -12.25 0.59
CA GLY A 724 25.90 -11.93 1.41
C GLY A 724 26.21 -10.42 1.49
N ASP A 725 25.48 -9.56 0.76
CA ASP A 725 25.67 -8.11 0.81
C ASP A 725 25.17 -7.50 2.15
N LEU A 726 24.17 -8.13 2.78
CA LEU A 726 23.67 -7.77 4.10
C LEU A 726 24.29 -8.66 5.18
N ASP A 727 25.26 -8.12 5.90
CA ASP A 727 25.98 -8.81 6.98
C ASP A 727 25.41 -8.52 8.38
N GLU A 728 26.13 -8.91 9.44
CA GLU A 728 25.72 -8.67 10.82
C GLU A 728 25.59 -7.19 11.19
N THR A 729 26.17 -6.26 10.41
CA THR A 729 25.98 -4.81 10.61
C THR A 729 24.55 -4.37 10.28
N TRP A 730 23.80 -5.18 9.55
CA TRP A 730 22.37 -5.01 9.26
C TRP A 730 21.46 -5.82 10.20
N GLY A 731 22.04 -6.61 11.10
CA GLY A 731 21.31 -7.50 12.02
C GLY A 731 21.12 -8.92 11.47
N ASN A 732 21.75 -9.26 10.34
CA ASN A 732 21.75 -10.63 9.84
C ASN A 732 22.59 -11.54 10.76
N TRP A 733 21.97 -12.57 11.32
CA TRP A 733 22.65 -13.53 12.22
C TRP A 733 22.98 -14.86 11.57
N PHE A 734 22.92 -14.95 10.24
CA PHE A 734 23.30 -16.15 9.49
C PHE A 734 24.58 -16.83 10.02
N GLY A 735 24.48 -18.13 10.31
CA GLY A 735 25.60 -18.95 10.79
C GLY A 735 25.99 -18.77 12.25
N LYS A 736 25.39 -17.81 12.96
CA LYS A 736 25.55 -17.59 14.41
C LYS A 736 24.64 -18.52 15.21
N SER A 737 24.99 -18.73 16.49
CA SER A 737 24.24 -19.58 17.42
C SER A 737 22.82 -19.04 17.67
N ILE A 738 21.82 -19.90 17.78
CA ILE A 738 20.47 -19.50 18.23
C ILE A 738 20.54 -18.88 19.62
N VAL A 739 19.75 -17.81 19.84
CA VAL A 739 19.68 -17.11 21.14
C VAL A 739 18.37 -17.38 21.85
N ASP A 740 18.40 -17.34 23.17
CA ASP A 740 17.19 -17.41 23.99
C ASP A 740 16.27 -16.23 23.69
N GLY A 741 14.96 -16.48 23.56
CA GLY A 741 14.00 -15.41 23.35
C GLY A 741 12.61 -15.88 22.95
N THR A 742 11.80 -14.91 22.53
CA THR A 742 10.48 -15.16 21.94
C THR A 742 10.62 -15.35 20.44
N TYR A 743 10.09 -16.44 19.92
CA TYR A 743 10.03 -16.76 18.50
C TYR A 743 8.57 -16.80 18.06
N THR A 744 8.35 -16.55 16.78
CA THR A 744 7.01 -16.49 16.19
C THR A 744 6.88 -17.59 15.14
N LEU A 745 5.84 -18.42 15.26
CA LEU A 745 5.36 -19.31 14.21
C LEU A 745 4.10 -18.70 13.59
N GLY A 746 4.04 -18.64 12.26
CA GLY A 746 2.87 -18.22 11.51
C GLY A 746 2.47 -19.27 10.48
N ILE A 747 1.16 -19.48 10.32
CA ILE A 747 0.57 -20.34 9.28
C ILE A 747 -0.51 -19.55 8.52
N TYR A 748 -0.51 -19.62 7.20
CA TYR A 748 -1.56 -19.03 6.36
C TYR A 748 -1.76 -19.90 5.12
N GLY A 749 -2.94 -19.80 4.50
CA GLY A 749 -3.25 -20.52 3.27
C GLY A 749 -4.04 -19.66 2.31
N TRP A 750 -4.13 -20.09 1.05
CA TRP A 750 -4.92 -19.41 0.04
C TRP A 750 -5.53 -20.38 -0.95
N LYS A 751 -6.51 -19.86 -1.69
CA LYS A 751 -7.12 -20.55 -2.82
C LYS A 751 -7.49 -19.57 -3.93
N SER A 752 -7.56 -20.10 -5.13
CA SER A 752 -7.99 -19.37 -6.31
C SER A 752 -9.47 -19.65 -6.59
N ILE A 753 -10.20 -18.61 -6.98
CA ILE A 753 -11.54 -18.70 -7.55
C ILE A 753 -11.52 -18.09 -8.94
N TYR A 754 -12.35 -18.64 -9.82
CA TYR A 754 -12.48 -18.18 -11.18
C TYR A 754 -13.87 -17.62 -11.38
N LEU A 755 -14.00 -16.45 -11.98
CA LEU A 755 -15.27 -15.80 -12.23
C LEU A 755 -15.46 -15.52 -13.71
N THR A 756 -16.65 -15.81 -14.23
CA THR A 756 -17.11 -15.36 -15.55
C THR A 756 -17.32 -13.84 -15.55
N PRO A 757 -17.42 -13.20 -16.74
CA PRO A 757 -17.72 -11.77 -16.83
C PRO A 757 -19.02 -11.32 -16.14
N ASN A 758 -20.02 -12.20 -16.07
CA ASN A 758 -21.28 -11.94 -15.36
C ASN A 758 -21.22 -12.25 -13.84
N GLY A 759 -20.02 -12.51 -13.29
CA GLY A 759 -19.78 -12.68 -11.86
C GLY A 759 -20.13 -14.07 -11.29
N GLN A 760 -20.30 -15.09 -12.14
CA GLN A 760 -20.59 -16.46 -11.70
C GLN A 760 -19.29 -17.27 -11.52
N ILE A 761 -19.30 -18.25 -10.62
CA ILE A 761 -18.15 -19.14 -10.41
C ILE A 761 -17.91 -20.00 -11.66
N ALA A 762 -16.68 -19.98 -12.16
CA ALA A 762 -16.20 -20.75 -13.30
C ALA A 762 -15.25 -21.88 -12.86
N SER A 763 -14.98 -22.83 -13.77
CA SER A 763 -14.05 -23.93 -13.54
C SER A 763 -12.58 -23.60 -13.84
N SER A 764 -12.30 -22.50 -14.56
CA SER A 764 -10.93 -22.04 -14.86
C SER A 764 -10.88 -20.54 -15.15
N GLY A 765 -9.69 -19.94 -15.01
CA GLY A 765 -9.40 -18.52 -15.30
C GLY A 765 -9.00 -18.24 -16.75
N THR A 766 -9.47 -19.06 -17.70
CA THR A 766 -9.13 -18.93 -19.13
C THR A 766 -10.19 -18.13 -19.91
N GLY A 767 -9.80 -17.61 -21.07
CA GLY A 767 -10.68 -16.76 -21.89
C GLY A 767 -11.01 -15.44 -21.18
N ASP A 768 -12.29 -15.10 -21.13
CA ASP A 768 -12.77 -13.88 -20.47
C ASP A 768 -12.91 -14.04 -18.95
N ASN A 769 -12.65 -15.22 -18.41
CA ASN A 769 -12.77 -15.44 -16.97
C ASN A 769 -11.63 -14.74 -16.20
N SER A 770 -11.97 -14.23 -15.02
CA SER A 770 -11.05 -13.60 -14.08
C SER A 770 -10.58 -14.59 -13.03
N THR A 771 -9.34 -14.46 -12.58
CA THR A 771 -8.79 -15.24 -11.47
C THR A 771 -8.62 -14.35 -10.26
N TYR A 772 -9.14 -14.79 -9.12
CA TYR A 772 -8.97 -14.11 -7.85
C TYR A 772 -8.33 -15.07 -6.86
N VAL A 773 -7.26 -14.64 -6.21
CA VAL A 773 -6.68 -15.32 -5.06
C VAL A 773 -7.22 -14.65 -3.82
N PHE A 774 -7.61 -15.45 -2.84
CA PHE A 774 -7.84 -14.98 -1.48
C PHE A 774 -7.15 -15.88 -0.48
N SER A 775 -6.66 -15.25 0.57
CA SER A 775 -5.87 -15.88 1.62
C SER A 775 -6.50 -15.68 2.99
N SER A 776 -6.14 -16.55 3.92
CA SER A 776 -6.42 -16.34 5.32
C SER A 776 -5.54 -15.21 5.87
N LEU A 777 -6.01 -14.56 6.93
CA LEU A 777 -5.07 -13.94 7.87
C LEU A 777 -4.13 -15.03 8.43
N PRO A 778 -2.92 -14.69 8.87
CA PRO A 778 -2.03 -15.68 9.43
C PRO A 778 -2.50 -16.03 10.84
N ALA A 779 -2.53 -17.32 11.15
CA ALA A 779 -2.58 -17.73 12.54
C ALA A 779 -1.17 -17.60 13.11
N ILE A 780 -1.00 -16.73 14.11
CA ILE A 780 0.29 -16.43 14.73
C ILE A 780 0.34 -17.06 16.13
N LYS A 781 1.46 -17.71 16.46
CA LYS A 781 1.76 -18.20 17.80
C LYS A 781 3.19 -17.82 18.19
N ASP A 782 3.31 -16.99 19.23
CA ASP A 782 4.61 -16.76 19.87
C ASP A 782 4.92 -17.88 20.87
N PHE A 783 6.20 -18.29 20.93
CA PHE A 783 6.70 -19.33 21.82
C PHE A 783 8.10 -18.99 22.35
N LEU A 784 8.51 -19.66 23.43
CA LEU A 784 9.81 -19.46 24.08
C LEU A 784 10.85 -20.43 23.54
N VAL A 785 12.07 -19.94 23.34
CA VAL A 785 13.23 -20.75 22.98
C VAL A 785 14.30 -20.64 24.07
N GLY A 786 14.89 -21.80 24.41
CA GLY A 786 15.98 -21.93 25.37
C GLY A 786 15.62 -21.45 26.78
N SER A 787 16.48 -20.64 27.39
CA SER A 787 16.28 -20.24 28.80
C SER A 787 15.16 -19.20 29.01
N ALA A 788 14.61 -18.60 27.94
CA ALA A 788 13.61 -17.54 28.02
C ALA A 788 12.37 -17.94 28.83
N SER A 789 11.83 -17.04 29.66
CA SER A 789 10.71 -17.32 30.57
C SER A 789 9.46 -16.47 30.32
N THR A 790 9.54 -15.48 29.44
CA THR A 790 8.44 -14.53 29.16
C THR A 790 8.34 -14.24 27.67
N ILE A 791 7.11 -14.28 27.15
CA ILE A 791 6.82 -13.85 25.78
C ILE A 791 6.96 -12.33 25.69
N GLN A 792 7.72 -11.86 24.69
CA GLN A 792 7.96 -10.45 24.39
C GLN A 792 7.45 -10.15 22.97
N PRO A 793 6.18 -9.73 22.82
CA PRO A 793 5.60 -9.43 21.51
C PRO A 793 6.27 -8.22 20.84
N ASN A 794 6.22 -8.16 19.51
CA ASN A 794 6.61 -6.96 18.76
C ASN A 794 5.42 -5.98 18.70
N THR A 795 5.53 -4.83 19.38
CA THR A 795 4.47 -3.81 19.49
C THR A 795 4.85 -2.47 18.86
N ILE A 796 5.65 -2.46 17.78
CA ILE A 796 6.09 -1.21 17.14
C ILE A 796 4.94 -0.53 16.37
N ILE A 797 4.15 -1.32 15.63
CA ILE A 797 3.03 -0.86 14.79
C ILE A 797 1.76 -1.65 15.13
N SER A 798 0.60 -1.13 14.76
CA SER A 798 -0.67 -1.85 14.84
C SER A 798 -1.29 -2.02 13.44
N PRO A 799 -1.83 -3.22 13.11
CA PRO A 799 -2.63 -3.42 11.89
C PRO A 799 -3.81 -2.45 11.81
N THR A 800 -4.43 -2.08 12.94
CA THR A 800 -5.58 -1.15 12.97
C THR A 800 -5.24 0.20 12.34
N LYS A 801 -4.05 0.75 12.63
CA LYS A 801 -3.58 2.01 12.03
C LYS A 801 -3.35 1.89 10.52
N CYS A 802 -2.95 0.72 10.02
CA CYS A 802 -2.89 0.49 8.58
C CYS A 802 -4.29 0.52 7.95
N LEU A 803 -5.29 -0.01 8.65
CA LEU A 803 -6.69 -0.06 8.20
C LEU A 803 -7.43 1.29 8.27
N ASP A 804 -6.79 2.33 8.80
CA ASP A 804 -7.30 3.70 8.66
C ASP A 804 -7.29 4.11 7.17
N CYS A 805 -6.16 3.87 6.49
CA CYS A 805 -6.02 4.17 5.06
C CYS A 805 -6.43 3.01 4.16
N HIS A 806 -6.07 1.80 4.57
CA HIS A 806 -6.35 0.58 3.82
C HIS A 806 -7.66 -0.05 4.32
N SER A 807 -8.37 -0.80 3.51
CA SER A 807 -9.53 -1.63 3.93
C SER A 807 -9.09 -3.04 4.32
N GLU A 808 -7.94 -3.45 3.82
CA GLU A 808 -7.30 -4.74 4.04
C GLU A 808 -5.82 -4.58 3.71
N MET A 809 -4.96 -5.51 4.11
CA MET A 809 -3.56 -5.52 3.69
C MET A 809 -3.32 -6.73 2.81
N LEU A 810 -2.99 -6.51 1.54
CA LEU A 810 -2.75 -7.56 0.55
C LEU A 810 -1.38 -7.37 -0.11
N GLY A 811 -0.66 -8.48 -0.28
CA GLY A 811 0.62 -8.54 -0.98
C GLY A 811 0.75 -9.83 -1.78
N HIS A 812 1.77 -9.90 -2.64
CA HIS A 812 2.12 -11.11 -3.41
C HIS A 812 0.91 -11.70 -4.16
N ASN A 813 0.19 -10.86 -4.91
CA ASN A 813 -1.04 -11.21 -5.64
C ASN A 813 -2.13 -11.80 -4.72
N ASN A 814 -2.34 -11.19 -3.55
CA ASN A 814 -3.29 -11.57 -2.52
C ASN A 814 -3.02 -12.92 -1.82
N THR A 815 -1.88 -13.57 -2.09
CA THR A 815 -1.48 -14.78 -1.33
C THR A 815 -1.09 -14.45 0.10
N ALA A 816 -0.60 -13.22 0.34
CA ALA A 816 -0.29 -12.71 1.67
C ALA A 816 -1.33 -11.66 2.09
N ARG A 817 -2.06 -11.94 3.18
CA ARG A 817 -3.06 -11.05 3.77
C ARG A 817 -2.72 -10.72 5.21
N GLY A 818 -2.90 -9.46 5.62
CA GLY A 818 -2.59 -8.97 6.97
C GLY A 818 -1.14 -8.51 7.14
N VAL A 819 -0.93 -7.52 8.03
CA VAL A 819 0.40 -6.96 8.33
C VAL A 819 1.30 -8.02 8.95
N GLU A 820 0.72 -8.89 9.76
CA GLU A 820 1.38 -9.99 10.43
C GLU A 820 2.03 -10.96 9.43
N THR A 821 1.36 -11.24 8.30
CA THR A 821 1.93 -12.09 7.24
C THR A 821 3.13 -11.40 6.62
N CYS A 822 3.04 -10.10 6.35
CA CYS A 822 4.18 -9.33 5.87
C CYS A 822 5.36 -9.42 6.85
N LEU A 823 5.11 -9.32 8.16
CA LEU A 823 6.14 -9.41 9.20
C LEU A 823 6.74 -10.82 9.38
N LEU A 824 6.10 -11.89 8.87
CA LEU A 824 6.69 -13.22 8.87
C LEU A 824 7.92 -13.31 7.95
N CYS A 825 7.85 -12.67 6.78
CA CYS A 825 8.95 -12.63 5.80
C CYS A 825 9.75 -11.32 5.90
N HIS A 826 9.08 -10.20 5.68
CA HIS A 826 9.67 -8.86 5.68
C HIS A 826 10.07 -8.40 7.10
N GLY A 827 9.67 -9.09 8.15
CA GLY A 827 10.19 -8.79 9.49
C GLY A 827 11.63 -9.28 9.69
N THR A 828 12.14 -10.14 8.82
CA THR A 828 13.42 -10.85 9.03
C THR A 828 14.63 -10.04 8.56
N ALA A 829 15.64 -9.93 9.41
CA ALA A 829 16.88 -9.23 9.13
C ALA A 829 17.72 -9.96 8.08
N GLY A 830 18.46 -9.19 7.28
CA GLY A 830 19.28 -9.74 6.19
C GLY A 830 18.48 -10.19 4.97
N SER A 831 17.15 -9.99 4.97
CA SER A 831 16.31 -10.29 3.82
C SER A 831 16.47 -9.24 2.73
N GLU A 832 16.68 -9.73 1.51
CA GLU A 832 16.89 -8.90 0.32
C GLU A 832 15.72 -9.01 -0.66
N ASP A 833 15.56 -8.01 -1.52
CA ASP A 833 14.68 -8.13 -2.68
C ASP A 833 15.21 -9.24 -3.58
N ARG A 834 14.45 -9.63 -4.61
CA ARG A 834 14.85 -10.79 -5.41
C ARG A 834 16.07 -10.41 -6.27
N PRO A 835 17.31 -10.76 -5.87
CA PRO A 835 18.51 -10.56 -6.65
C PRO A 835 18.55 -11.62 -7.76
N HIS A 836 19.44 -11.43 -8.72
CA HIS A 836 19.47 -12.09 -10.03
C HIS A 836 19.60 -13.62 -10.08
N TYR A 837 19.57 -14.36 -8.96
CA TYR A 837 19.73 -15.81 -9.02
C TYR A 837 18.56 -16.60 -9.67
N VAL A 838 17.59 -15.93 -10.31
CA VAL A 838 16.55 -16.54 -11.16
C VAL A 838 16.28 -15.81 -12.49
N SER A 839 17.08 -14.81 -12.89
CA SER A 839 16.97 -14.21 -14.24
C SER A 839 18.26 -13.51 -14.67
N GLY A 840 18.65 -13.69 -15.93
CA GLY A 840 19.79 -13.02 -16.54
C GLY A 840 19.54 -11.58 -17.03
N ASP A 841 18.48 -10.91 -16.58
CA ASP A 841 18.21 -9.52 -17.01
C ASP A 841 19.02 -8.50 -16.20
N SER A 842 20.26 -8.29 -16.63
CA SER A 842 21.22 -7.33 -16.05
C SER A 842 20.68 -5.88 -15.87
N ASN A 843 19.62 -5.47 -16.56
CA ASN A 843 19.10 -4.10 -16.49
C ASN A 843 18.39 -3.77 -15.17
N ASN A 844 18.00 -4.80 -14.41
CA ASN A 844 17.22 -4.68 -13.19
C ASN A 844 18.02 -5.11 -11.95
N LEU A 845 19.34 -4.95 -11.96
CA LEU A 845 20.22 -5.24 -10.83
C LEU A 845 19.97 -4.31 -9.64
N THR A 846 19.74 -4.91 -8.48
CA THR A 846 19.81 -4.29 -7.16
C THR A 846 20.89 -5.01 -6.35
N THR A 847 21.64 -4.29 -5.52
CA THR A 847 22.75 -4.82 -4.70
C THR A 847 22.53 -4.35 -3.28
N GLY A 848 22.50 -5.27 -2.30
CA GLY A 848 22.20 -4.95 -0.91
C GLY A 848 20.83 -4.32 -0.67
N MET A 849 19.84 -4.56 -1.55
CA MET A 849 18.51 -3.97 -1.41
C MET A 849 17.69 -4.77 -0.41
N THR A 850 17.62 -4.26 0.82
CA THR A 850 16.82 -4.91 1.87
C THR A 850 15.32 -4.79 1.61
N ILE A 851 14.58 -5.85 1.93
CA ILE A 851 13.11 -5.86 1.97
C ILE A 851 12.57 -5.95 3.40
N GLU A 852 13.40 -5.62 4.39
CA GLU A 852 12.95 -5.49 5.78
C GLU A 852 11.82 -4.47 5.87
N PHE A 853 10.77 -4.79 6.63
CA PHE A 853 9.52 -4.02 6.70
C PHE A 853 9.77 -2.59 7.18
N ARG A 854 10.75 -2.38 8.08
CA ARG A 854 11.16 -1.05 8.56
C ARG A 854 11.80 -0.16 7.49
N TYR A 855 12.35 -0.75 6.43
CA TYR A 855 12.86 -0.03 5.27
C TYR A 855 11.76 0.07 4.20
N LEU A 856 11.22 -1.09 3.81
CA LEU A 856 10.25 -1.22 2.75
C LEU A 856 9.01 -0.35 2.99
N LEU A 857 8.40 -0.43 4.17
CA LEU A 857 7.18 0.32 4.48
C LEU A 857 7.37 1.83 4.28
N HIS A 858 8.49 2.37 4.74
CA HIS A 858 8.80 3.79 4.60
C HIS A 858 9.06 4.18 3.16
N VAL A 859 9.87 3.43 2.42
CA VAL A 859 10.20 3.74 1.01
C VAL A 859 8.93 3.76 0.15
N ILE A 860 8.06 2.75 0.28
CA ILE A 860 6.82 2.67 -0.50
C ILE A 860 5.92 3.87 -0.23
N HIS A 861 5.74 4.25 1.04
CA HIS A 861 4.86 5.37 1.40
C HIS A 861 5.50 6.74 1.16
N ARG A 862 6.84 6.83 1.20
CA ARG A 862 7.57 8.05 0.83
C ARG A 862 7.45 8.29 -0.66
N GLY A 863 7.48 7.24 -1.48
CA GLY A 863 7.05 7.20 -2.88
C GLY A 863 7.54 8.41 -3.68
N LYS A 864 6.60 9.18 -4.23
CA LYS A 864 6.84 10.41 -5.02
C LYS A 864 7.73 11.45 -4.32
N PHE A 865 7.80 11.43 -3.00
CA PHE A 865 8.58 12.38 -2.22
C PHE A 865 9.99 11.89 -1.88
N LEU A 866 10.39 10.70 -2.33
CA LEU A 866 11.79 10.31 -2.32
C LEU A 866 12.58 11.17 -3.31
N PRO A 867 13.68 11.81 -2.88
CA PRO A 867 14.57 12.52 -3.80
C PRO A 867 15.03 11.68 -5.00
N LYS A 868 15.19 10.36 -4.85
CA LYS A 868 15.55 9.44 -5.94
C LYS A 868 14.39 8.53 -6.40
N ALA A 869 13.14 8.97 -6.25
CA ALA A 869 11.94 8.18 -6.60
C ALA A 869 12.00 7.52 -7.99
N SER A 870 12.46 8.25 -9.02
CA SER A 870 12.50 7.75 -10.41
C SER A 870 13.58 6.71 -10.69
N THR A 871 14.54 6.54 -9.77
CA THR A 871 15.65 5.59 -9.90
C THR A 871 15.60 4.48 -8.86
N PHE A 872 14.71 4.58 -7.88
CA PHE A 872 14.50 3.52 -6.90
C PHE A 872 14.00 2.26 -7.62
N LYS A 873 14.65 1.13 -7.36
CA LYS A 873 14.28 -0.18 -7.89
C LYS A 873 14.13 -1.15 -6.74
N LEU A 874 13.03 -1.89 -6.76
CA LEU A 874 12.83 -3.08 -5.95
C LEU A 874 12.30 -4.18 -6.86
N VAL A 875 12.97 -5.33 -6.84
CA VAL A 875 12.64 -6.47 -7.69
C VAL A 875 11.78 -7.45 -6.90
N GLY A 876 10.52 -7.56 -7.31
CA GLY A 876 9.56 -8.48 -6.72
C GLY A 876 9.58 -9.87 -7.36
N GLU A 877 8.50 -10.61 -7.13
CA GLU A 877 8.25 -11.90 -7.76
C GLU A 877 8.20 -11.80 -9.30
N SER A 878 8.49 -12.91 -9.97
CA SER A 878 8.59 -12.99 -11.43
C SER A 878 9.60 -11.99 -12.05
N ASN A 879 10.54 -11.48 -11.26
CA ASN A 879 11.54 -10.47 -11.63
C ASN A 879 10.92 -9.15 -12.12
N ILE A 880 9.75 -8.81 -11.61
CA ILE A 880 9.08 -7.56 -11.98
C ILE A 880 9.60 -6.43 -11.09
N VAL A 881 10.13 -5.38 -11.72
CA VAL A 881 10.49 -4.13 -11.03
C VAL A 881 9.21 -3.43 -10.58
N ARG A 882 9.18 -3.06 -9.31
CA ARG A 882 8.08 -2.33 -8.69
C ARG A 882 8.38 -0.83 -8.67
N ASP A 883 7.47 -0.02 -9.20
CA ASP A 883 7.62 1.45 -9.30
C ASP A 883 6.58 2.18 -8.45
N TRP A 884 7.03 2.76 -7.34
CA TRP A 884 6.21 3.54 -6.41
C TRP A 884 6.44 5.05 -6.52
N SER A 885 7.07 5.53 -7.59
CA SER A 885 7.32 6.96 -7.82
C SER A 885 6.04 7.78 -7.98
N GLY A 886 4.91 7.13 -8.28
CA GLY A 886 3.58 7.75 -8.30
C GLY A 886 2.85 7.75 -6.95
N VAL A 887 3.32 6.99 -5.95
CA VAL A 887 2.63 6.84 -4.66
C VAL A 887 2.77 8.09 -3.81
N VAL A 888 1.65 8.56 -3.26
CA VAL A 888 1.57 9.75 -2.39
C VAL A 888 0.92 9.36 -1.08
N PHE A 889 1.62 9.57 0.04
CA PHE A 889 1.02 9.38 1.36
C PHE A 889 -0.03 10.47 1.65
N PRO A 890 -1.27 10.09 1.99
CA PRO A 890 -2.40 11.04 2.04
C PRO A 890 -2.45 11.91 3.29
N ALA A 891 -1.78 11.50 4.38
CA ALA A 891 -1.90 12.17 5.68
C ALA A 891 -1.41 13.63 5.66
N ARG A 892 -2.07 14.46 6.44
CA ARG A 892 -1.80 15.89 6.63
C ARG A 892 -2.07 16.27 8.09
N PRO A 893 -1.35 17.25 8.64
CA PRO A 893 -0.10 17.82 8.10
C PRO A 893 1.05 16.79 8.06
N GLY A 894 2.19 17.15 7.46
CA GLY A 894 3.44 16.38 7.54
C GLY A 894 3.60 15.14 6.66
N LYS A 895 2.55 14.58 6.05
CA LYS A 895 2.64 13.37 5.19
C LYS A 895 3.32 12.22 5.94
N THR A 896 4.34 11.60 5.34
CA THR A 896 5.10 10.49 5.92
C THR A 896 5.90 10.86 7.18
N ARG A 897 5.96 12.14 7.57
CA ARG A 897 6.60 12.58 8.82
C ARG A 897 5.69 12.43 10.05
N HIS A 898 4.41 12.16 9.83
CA HIS A 898 3.42 11.99 10.89
C HIS A 898 3.54 10.55 11.46
N CYS A 899 4.58 10.31 12.29
CA CYS A 899 5.02 8.97 12.71
C CYS A 899 3.95 8.17 13.46
N ASP A 900 3.13 8.84 14.24
CA ASP A 900 2.00 8.29 15.00
C ASP A 900 0.86 7.76 14.11
N ARG A 901 0.87 8.04 12.80
CA ARG A 901 -0.06 7.40 11.85
C ARG A 901 0.20 5.90 11.68
N CYS A 902 1.38 5.42 12.06
CA CYS A 902 1.73 3.98 12.00
C CYS A 902 2.24 3.45 13.34
N HIS A 903 3.13 4.21 14.01
CA HIS A 903 3.76 3.76 15.24
C HIS A 903 2.79 3.84 16.42
N ILE A 904 2.76 2.79 17.25
CA ILE A 904 2.02 2.77 18.53
C ILE A 904 2.95 2.91 19.74
N SER A 905 4.23 2.60 19.58
CA SER A 905 5.27 2.86 20.57
C SER A 905 5.85 4.26 20.37
N THR A 906 5.94 5.03 21.44
CA THR A 906 6.41 6.43 21.38
C THR A 906 7.91 6.56 21.19
N ASP A 907 8.69 5.53 21.48
CA ASP A 907 10.16 5.68 21.59
C ASP A 907 10.92 4.99 20.44
N THR A 908 10.33 3.97 19.83
CA THR A 908 11.01 3.11 18.83
C THR A 908 11.46 3.83 17.56
N TRP A 909 10.75 4.89 17.15
CA TRP A 909 11.12 5.72 16.00
C TRP A 909 12.01 6.90 16.39
N LYS A 910 12.08 7.25 17.69
CA LYS A 910 12.99 8.26 18.24
C LYS A 910 14.39 7.70 18.43
N GLU A 911 14.49 6.44 18.88
CA GLU A 911 15.73 5.72 19.11
C GLU A 911 15.59 4.26 18.62
N PRO A 912 16.15 3.91 17.45
CA PRO A 912 16.09 2.56 16.94
C PRO A 912 16.74 1.53 17.86
N ALA A 913 16.08 0.39 18.06
CA ALA A 913 16.62 -0.70 18.87
C ALA A 913 17.91 -1.29 18.27
N LYS A 914 18.88 -1.62 19.14
CA LYS A 914 20.07 -2.38 18.75
C LYS A 914 19.68 -3.82 18.39
N ARG A 915 20.30 -4.36 17.33
CA ARG A 915 20.05 -5.72 16.80
C ARG A 915 21.32 -6.59 16.78
N ASN A 916 22.25 -6.32 17.70
CA ASN A 916 23.48 -7.12 17.83
C ASN A 916 23.18 -8.53 18.32
N HIS A 917 23.92 -9.51 17.82
CA HIS A 917 24.00 -10.82 18.44
C HIS A 917 24.60 -10.68 19.84
N PRO A 918 24.00 -11.24 20.90
CA PRO A 918 24.43 -11.00 22.27
C PRO A 918 25.83 -11.54 22.58
N THR A 919 26.26 -12.62 21.91
CA THR A 919 27.50 -13.34 22.25
C THR A 919 28.50 -13.48 21.09
N GLU A 920 28.08 -13.21 19.86
CA GLU A 920 28.86 -13.53 18.64
C GLU A 920 28.87 -12.35 17.66
N GLN A 921 28.62 -11.13 18.13
CA GLN A 921 28.73 -9.93 17.30
C GLN A 921 30.22 -9.60 17.10
N THR A 922 30.68 -9.55 15.85
CA THR A 922 32.08 -9.21 15.54
C THR A 922 32.26 -7.82 14.94
N LEU A 923 31.22 -7.27 14.34
CA LEU A 923 31.17 -5.92 13.78
C LEU A 923 30.07 -5.09 14.45
N PRO A 924 30.25 -3.78 14.64
CA PRO A 924 29.19 -2.89 15.12
C PRO A 924 27.90 -2.86 14.26
N ILE A 925 26.74 -2.63 14.91
CA ILE A 925 25.43 -2.56 14.24
C ILE A 925 25.08 -1.16 13.72
N ARG A 926 24.55 -1.09 12.49
CA ARG A 926 24.02 0.12 11.85
C ARG A 926 22.53 0.27 12.12
N LYS A 927 22.17 0.69 13.33
CA LYS A 927 20.76 0.78 13.76
C LYS A 927 19.99 1.96 13.14
N TRP A 928 20.66 3.05 12.79
CA TRP A 928 20.08 4.27 12.23
C TRP A 928 20.02 4.24 10.71
N ARG A 929 21.13 3.90 10.04
CA ARG A 929 21.29 3.99 8.57
C ARG A 929 20.12 3.37 7.84
N ILE A 930 19.77 2.13 8.15
CA ILE A 930 18.67 1.42 7.47
C ILE A 930 17.34 2.18 7.55
N ILE A 931 17.03 2.86 8.65
CA ILE A 931 15.75 3.58 8.80
C ILE A 931 15.87 4.98 8.21
N CYS A 932 16.98 5.68 8.42
CA CYS A 932 17.14 7.04 7.91
C CYS A 932 17.19 7.05 6.37
N THR A 933 17.86 6.07 5.75
CA THR A 933 17.97 5.98 4.29
C THR A 933 16.67 5.55 3.60
N SER A 934 15.67 5.03 4.33
CA SER A 934 14.37 4.71 3.75
C SER A 934 13.54 5.95 3.40
N CYS A 935 13.88 7.11 3.98
CA CYS A 935 13.21 8.39 3.74
C CYS A 935 14.17 9.47 3.20
N HIS A 936 15.47 9.34 3.46
CA HIS A 936 16.52 10.29 3.08
C HIS A 936 17.60 9.62 2.21
N ASP A 937 17.44 9.69 0.89
CA ASP A 937 18.24 8.96 -0.10
C ASP A 937 19.17 9.84 -0.96
N LEU A 938 19.27 11.15 -0.65
CA LEU A 938 20.21 12.07 -1.31
C LEU A 938 21.66 11.67 -1.08
N ASP A 939 22.51 11.87 -2.10
CA ASP A 939 23.95 11.55 -2.01
C ASP A 939 24.66 12.31 -0.88
N SER A 940 24.28 13.56 -0.64
CA SER A 940 24.81 14.36 0.47
C SER A 940 24.40 13.80 1.84
N THR A 941 23.16 13.30 1.97
CA THR A 941 22.68 12.67 3.20
C THR A 941 23.38 11.33 3.43
N LEU A 942 23.55 10.52 2.38
CA LEU A 942 24.30 9.26 2.47
C LEU A 942 25.76 9.52 2.89
N SER A 943 26.40 10.53 2.29
CA SER A 943 27.76 10.95 2.67
C SER A 943 27.83 11.41 4.13
N HIS A 944 26.82 12.15 4.61
CA HIS A 944 26.73 12.56 6.00
C HIS A 944 26.59 11.36 6.95
N ILE A 945 25.74 10.39 6.61
CA ILE A 945 25.58 9.16 7.40
C ILE A 945 26.91 8.39 7.43
N ASP A 946 27.57 8.23 6.28
CA ASP A 946 28.83 7.50 6.19
C ASP A 946 29.96 8.20 6.98
N LEU A 947 30.04 9.54 6.96
CA LEU A 947 30.98 10.31 7.78
C LEU A 947 30.74 10.16 9.29
N ASN A 948 29.49 9.93 9.69
CA ASN A 948 29.10 9.70 11.09
C ASN A 948 29.03 8.20 11.45
N THR A 949 29.49 7.34 10.54
CA THR A 949 29.58 5.90 10.74
C THR A 949 31.06 5.49 10.76
N TYR A 950 31.60 5.16 11.94
CA TYR A 950 32.97 4.70 12.07
C TYR A 950 33.01 3.21 12.41
N LYS A 951 33.62 2.40 11.54
CA LYS A 951 33.67 0.92 11.69
C LYS A 951 32.29 0.31 11.98
N ALA A 952 31.25 0.82 11.31
CA ALA A 952 29.83 0.46 11.49
C ALA A 952 29.15 0.88 12.82
N GLU A 953 29.85 1.57 13.74
CA GLU A 953 29.19 2.29 14.84
C GLU A 953 28.71 3.66 14.35
N GLU A 954 27.52 4.06 14.78
CA GLU A 954 26.88 5.30 14.35
C GLU A 954 26.82 6.33 15.48
N GLY A 955 27.39 7.52 15.23
CA GLY A 955 27.34 8.67 16.15
C GLY A 955 26.04 9.47 16.10
N CYS A 956 25.04 9.04 15.33
CA CYS A 956 23.85 9.83 14.98
C CYS A 956 23.08 10.35 16.21
N GLY A 957 22.96 9.54 17.28
CA GLY A 957 22.24 9.90 18.49
C GLY A 957 22.83 11.10 19.26
N VAL A 958 24.09 11.49 18.99
CA VAL A 958 24.70 12.69 19.60
C VAL A 958 24.00 13.97 19.13
N CYS A 959 23.55 14.00 17.87
CA CYS A 959 22.91 15.16 17.25
C CYS A 959 21.39 14.98 17.10
N HIS A 960 20.94 13.75 16.87
CA HIS A 960 19.56 13.42 16.53
C HIS A 960 18.76 12.73 17.65
N GLY A 961 19.41 12.38 18.77
CA GLY A 961 18.75 11.78 19.91
C GLY A 961 17.81 12.73 20.64
N GLU A 962 17.10 12.21 21.63
CA GLU A 962 16.13 12.96 22.42
C GLU A 962 16.75 14.20 23.09
N GLY A 963 16.09 15.34 22.98
CA GLY A 963 16.51 16.62 23.57
C GLY A 963 17.73 17.26 22.91
N ARG A 964 18.16 16.77 21.74
CA ARG A 964 19.28 17.35 20.96
C ARG A 964 18.80 18.42 19.99
N ILE A 965 19.74 19.20 19.44
CA ILE A 965 19.46 20.30 18.49
C ILE A 965 18.72 19.86 17.21
N ARG A 966 18.81 18.56 16.87
CA ARG A 966 18.15 17.93 15.73
C ARG A 966 17.38 16.68 16.14
N ASP A 967 16.79 16.73 17.34
CA ASP A 967 15.85 15.74 17.86
C ASP A 967 14.85 15.31 16.78
N ILE A 968 14.71 14.00 16.59
CA ILE A 968 13.90 13.41 15.53
C ILE A 968 12.42 13.77 15.66
N GLN A 969 11.87 13.76 16.87
CA GLN A 969 10.48 14.15 17.10
C GLN A 969 10.25 15.61 16.73
N VAL A 970 11.18 16.49 17.10
CA VAL A 970 11.07 17.92 16.81
C VAL A 970 11.16 18.20 15.30
N VAL A 971 12.15 17.63 14.60
CA VAL A 971 12.34 17.91 13.16
C VAL A 971 11.30 17.22 12.26
N HIS A 972 10.57 16.25 12.78
CA HIS A 972 9.45 15.60 12.09
C HIS A 972 8.08 16.09 12.56
N ASN A 973 8.01 17.06 13.46
CA ASN A 973 6.75 17.59 13.97
C ASN A 973 5.87 18.14 12.82
N PRO A 974 4.65 17.60 12.62
CA PRO A 974 3.76 18.07 11.59
C PRO A 974 2.95 19.30 12.06
N HIS A 975 3.53 20.49 11.91
CA HIS A 975 2.87 21.78 12.17
C HIS A 975 1.70 22.10 11.23
#